data_AF-A0A4R4YUP1-F1
#
_entry.id   AF-A0A4R4YUP1-F1
#
_cell.length_a   1.000
_cell.length_b   1.000
_cell.length_c   1.000
_cell.angle_alpha   90.00
_cell.angle_beta   90.00
_cell.angle_gamma   90.00
#
_symmetry.space_group_name_H-M   'P 1'
#
loop_
_entity.id
_entity.type
_entity.pdbx_description
1 polymer ?
#
loop_
_entity_poly.entity_id
_entity_poly.type
_entity_poly.pdbx_seq_one_letter_code
_entity_poly.pdbx_strand_id
1 'polypeptide(L)'
;MHTPSDLADLLECEHRSILKQALAAGLPGAPRPSSGPDRLAVKHGRAHEAATLERLRDERKTVIEIEEPDQVAAAKATEEALRASAPVVYQAVFHDGEFSGRADFLLRDDQGRYEVYDTKLARHAKPAAVVQLTAYADALRRAGWPAGPEMHLLLGDGTTRSLRVDDFLPLLDRLRDRLVTRPPRLPERMWADERPACTGCGFADHCSSAREADRDLSLVAGMRGEQRRKLVTAGLGTIDALATAEPADRPRDMSADTFATLRAQAAIQVRQDETGELAYEVIDPSALAELPPPSPGDIFFDMEGDPYALAGAGLEYLFGAVTPDARFTPFWAHTRPQEKRAFEEFIDFATARLTDDPDAHIFHYAPYEVTAVKRLAAVHGTREEAVDELLRSGRMVDLYAVVRKALRVGQRSYSIKYLEPLYMPETRDGDVKTAVSSIEAYEDYLTLAKAGDIEEADEVLRGIADYNEYDCVSTLRLLEFLHRVREEAGIELATPAPESEVDALLRQTEEEEAALRRAERAAAMAALVDPLLDGLPDDPADFTPDDHARALLAASVGYHRRETNPAWWEFFRQLAAPVGDLEADTTCAVPVSVSAGEWVPPSGRLRTAKRTLTVACDPDRPHPFAVGDGVRLRYSADARDAKVVAASAVELTLEESSAPDSTSDERPVAVLPGGPVRPAPKDEAVADLARLVGETLPELPAHPGVDLLRRIPRLRGGALPAPGEDSVATVIEAVDALDGSVLAVQGPPGAGKTYLAGKLIAHLVRSGRTVGVTSNSHKAVENVLSAALGNAPSMACAKRPRRTPDPALPWEQPKTNNALAKWRAEHNDGHLVGGTAWTFANAAVREEPFDVLVIDEAGQFALADALAVSMCAKNVVLLGDPQQLPQVVQGTHPAGAEASALGHLIGDADIMPPELGYFLDQTRRMHPAVCAPVSRLSYAGLLHSHPSADRSVDGFASGLYLASVEHRGNTTRSIEEAAQVMSVIADLHGRTWQGRPLTDADFLVVAPYNLQARTVTHALADAGFGDVRVGTVDRFQGQEAPVVVTTMTSSSAIDLPRGLDFLLSRNRLNVALSRAQSVAVLVCSPQLLEADIRTVEQMRLVSGMLGLLRDAHPWPAR
;
A
#
# COMPACT_ATOMS: atom_id res chain seq x y z
N MET A 1 -25.21 14.33 -27.82
CA MET A 1 -24.73 12.94 -27.98
C MET A 1 -23.40 12.86 -27.29
N HIS A 2 -23.30 11.93 -26.34
CA HIS A 2 -22.10 11.71 -25.55
C HIS A 2 -21.30 10.53 -26.10
N THR A 3 -20.02 10.50 -25.77
CA THR A 3 -19.09 9.44 -26.17
C THR A 3 -18.46 8.81 -24.92
N PRO A 4 -17.95 7.58 -25.00
CA PRO A 4 -17.13 7.00 -23.94
C PRO A 4 -15.93 7.88 -23.56
N SER A 5 -15.38 8.65 -24.50
CA SER A 5 -14.33 9.63 -24.23
C SER A 5 -14.79 10.77 -23.32
N ASP A 6 -16.05 11.19 -23.38
CA ASP A 6 -16.60 12.21 -22.47
C ASP A 6 -16.71 11.69 -21.02
N LEU A 7 -16.94 10.38 -20.84
CA LEU A 7 -16.92 9.73 -19.53
C LEU A 7 -15.50 9.65 -18.98
N ALA A 8 -14.52 9.32 -19.83
CA ALA A 8 -13.10 9.37 -19.48
C ALA A 8 -12.65 10.80 -19.11
N ASP A 9 -13.12 11.80 -19.85
CA ASP A 9 -12.89 13.22 -19.52
C ASP A 9 -13.45 13.58 -18.14
N LEU A 10 -14.68 13.15 -17.84
CA LEU A 10 -15.31 13.41 -16.54
C LEU A 10 -14.58 12.72 -15.39
N LEU A 11 -14.10 11.49 -15.61
CA LEU A 11 -13.30 10.76 -14.62
C LEU A 11 -12.00 11.49 -14.31
N GLU A 12 -11.22 11.85 -15.33
CA GLU A 12 -9.88 12.41 -15.17
C GLU A 12 -9.91 13.88 -14.72
N CYS A 13 -10.85 14.68 -15.24
CA CYS A 13 -10.96 16.08 -14.89
C CYS A 13 -12.37 16.62 -15.18
N GLU A 14 -13.17 16.78 -14.13
CA GLU A 14 -14.50 17.36 -14.23
C GLU A 14 -14.49 18.75 -14.90
N HIS A 15 -13.49 19.58 -14.60
CA HIS A 15 -13.34 20.90 -15.22
C HIS A 15 -13.18 20.81 -16.74
N ARG A 16 -12.34 19.89 -17.24
CA ARG A 16 -12.17 19.63 -18.67
C ARG A 16 -13.48 19.18 -19.32
N SER A 17 -14.22 18.30 -18.64
CA SER A 17 -15.54 17.84 -19.10
C SER A 17 -16.55 19.00 -19.18
N ILE A 18 -16.57 19.91 -18.19
CA ILE A 18 -17.41 21.12 -18.20
C ILE A 18 -17.04 22.04 -19.36
N LEU A 19 -15.75 22.32 -19.57
CA LEU A 19 -15.28 23.17 -20.67
C LEU A 19 -15.63 22.59 -22.05
N LYS A 20 -15.49 21.27 -22.24
CA LYS A 20 -15.91 20.56 -23.46
C LYS A 20 -17.42 20.66 -23.70
N GLN A 21 -18.24 20.44 -22.66
CA GLN A 21 -19.69 20.59 -22.76
C GLN A 21 -20.10 22.04 -23.08
N ALA A 22 -19.47 23.04 -22.46
CA ALA A 22 -19.71 24.45 -22.74
C ALA A 22 -19.34 24.83 -24.19
N LEU A 23 -18.20 24.33 -24.67
CA LEU A 23 -17.74 24.54 -26.04
C LEU A 23 -18.69 23.87 -27.06
N ALA A 24 -19.10 22.62 -26.80
CA ALA A 24 -20.03 21.88 -27.64
C ALA A 24 -21.42 22.54 -27.70
N ALA A 25 -21.86 23.15 -26.59
CA ALA A 25 -23.10 23.93 -26.52
C ALA A 25 -22.98 25.34 -27.12
N GLY A 26 -21.78 25.77 -27.55
CA GLY A 26 -21.54 27.09 -28.13
C GLY A 26 -21.68 28.25 -27.14
N LEU A 27 -21.41 28.02 -25.85
CA LEU A 27 -21.51 29.07 -24.82
C LEU A 27 -20.46 30.18 -25.05
N PRO A 28 -20.85 31.47 -25.01
CA PRO A 28 -19.89 32.57 -25.10
C PRO A 28 -18.84 32.52 -23.99
N GLY A 29 -17.56 32.66 -24.34
CA GLY A 29 -16.45 32.61 -23.38
C GLY A 29 -15.85 31.21 -23.14
N ALA A 30 -16.39 30.16 -23.77
CA ALA A 30 -15.78 28.83 -23.71
C ALA A 30 -14.42 28.81 -24.45
N PRO A 31 -13.31 28.44 -23.78
CA PRO A 31 -12.00 28.35 -24.40
C PRO A 31 -11.96 27.21 -25.41
N ARG A 32 -11.07 27.33 -26.40
CA ARG A 32 -10.73 26.23 -27.31
C ARG A 32 -9.43 25.58 -26.84
N PRO A 33 -9.28 24.26 -27.02
CA PRO A 33 -8.04 23.59 -26.65
C PRO A 33 -6.83 24.18 -27.41
N SER A 34 -5.71 24.37 -26.72
CA SER A 34 -4.47 24.97 -27.25
C SER A 34 -3.64 24.02 -28.11
N SER A 35 -3.77 22.71 -27.88
CA SER A 35 -3.09 21.65 -28.64
C SER A 35 -4.07 20.62 -29.21
N GLY A 36 -3.74 20.08 -30.39
CA GLY A 36 -4.42 18.93 -30.97
C GLY A 36 -3.90 17.60 -30.40
N PRO A 37 -4.59 16.46 -30.64
CA PRO A 37 -4.08 15.15 -30.24
C PRO A 37 -2.72 14.89 -30.89
N ASP A 38 -1.80 14.27 -30.13
CA ASP A 38 -0.47 13.92 -30.62
C ASP A 38 -0.58 13.06 -31.89
N ARG A 39 -0.02 13.58 -32.98
CA ARG A 39 -0.09 12.96 -34.30
C ARG A 39 0.72 11.67 -34.36
N LEU A 40 1.77 11.55 -33.53
CA LEU A 40 2.62 10.37 -33.49
C LEU A 40 1.91 9.23 -32.75
N ALA A 41 1.39 9.47 -31.55
CA ALA A 41 0.59 8.50 -30.81
C ALA A 41 -0.61 7.95 -31.62
N VAL A 42 -1.31 8.82 -32.36
CA VAL A 42 -2.41 8.39 -33.24
C VAL A 42 -1.94 7.48 -34.38
N LYS A 43 -0.76 7.77 -34.97
CA LYS A 43 -0.18 6.97 -36.05
C LYS A 43 0.24 5.58 -35.55
N HIS A 44 0.96 5.51 -34.43
CA HIS A 44 1.41 4.24 -33.86
C HIS A 44 0.21 3.41 -33.37
N GLY A 45 -0.83 4.04 -32.80
CA GLY A 45 -2.01 3.34 -32.30
C GLY A 45 -2.73 2.56 -33.40
N ARG A 46 -2.91 3.20 -34.57
CA ARG A 46 -3.48 2.54 -35.75
C ARG A 46 -2.63 1.39 -36.28
N ALA A 47 -1.30 1.49 -36.20
CA ALA A 47 -0.42 0.42 -36.63
C ALA A 47 -0.53 -0.81 -35.70
N HIS A 48 -0.62 -0.59 -34.39
CA HIS A 48 -0.79 -1.66 -33.40
C HIS A 48 -2.16 -2.35 -33.52
N GLU A 49 -3.22 -1.57 -33.74
CA GLU A 49 -4.55 -2.07 -34.02
C GLU A 49 -4.57 -2.95 -35.30
N ALA A 50 -3.93 -2.47 -36.38
CA ALA A 50 -3.83 -3.22 -37.63
C ALA A 50 -3.04 -4.54 -37.48
N ALA A 51 -1.95 -4.54 -36.70
CA ALA A 51 -1.20 -5.76 -36.41
C ALA A 51 -2.04 -6.78 -35.63
N THR A 52 -2.86 -6.31 -34.70
CA THR A 52 -3.80 -7.15 -33.95
C THR A 52 -4.88 -7.74 -34.84
N LEU A 53 -5.45 -6.93 -35.74
CA LEU A 53 -6.43 -7.40 -36.73
C LEU A 53 -5.85 -8.53 -37.60
N GLU A 54 -4.62 -8.38 -38.08
CA GLU A 54 -3.98 -9.40 -38.91
C GLU A 54 -3.75 -10.70 -38.13
N ARG A 55 -3.26 -10.62 -36.88
CA ARG A 55 -3.14 -11.78 -35.98
C ARG A 55 -4.49 -12.49 -35.78
N LEU A 56 -5.57 -11.73 -35.57
CA LEU A 56 -6.91 -12.30 -35.40
C LEU A 56 -7.44 -12.96 -36.68
N ARG A 57 -7.10 -12.44 -37.87
CA ARG A 57 -7.43 -13.10 -39.16
C ARG A 57 -6.73 -14.44 -39.31
N ASP A 58 -5.49 -14.55 -38.84
CA ASP A 58 -4.72 -15.80 -38.86
C ASP A 58 -5.28 -16.83 -37.86
N GLU A 59 -5.64 -16.40 -36.65
CA GLU A 59 -6.16 -17.27 -35.58
C GLU A 59 -7.63 -17.66 -35.77
N ARG A 60 -8.45 -16.76 -36.34
CA ARG A 60 -9.91 -16.90 -36.45
C ARG A 60 -10.35 -16.71 -37.91
N LYS A 61 -10.91 -17.77 -38.50
CA LYS A 61 -11.23 -17.87 -39.95
C LYS A 61 -12.24 -16.84 -40.50
N THR A 62 -12.90 -16.02 -39.68
CA THR A 62 -13.87 -15.02 -40.16
C THR A 62 -13.88 -13.79 -39.26
N VAL A 63 -13.51 -12.65 -39.83
CA VAL A 63 -13.59 -11.31 -39.23
C VAL A 63 -14.57 -10.47 -40.05
N ILE A 64 -15.50 -9.79 -39.40
CA ILE A 64 -16.42 -8.82 -40.04
C ILE A 64 -15.98 -7.41 -39.67
N GLU A 65 -15.70 -6.58 -40.68
CA GLU A 65 -15.23 -5.20 -40.51
C GLU A 65 -16.36 -4.20 -40.74
N ILE A 66 -16.51 -3.24 -39.83
CA ILE A 66 -17.55 -2.20 -39.91
C ILE A 66 -16.95 -0.89 -40.45
N GLU A 67 -17.02 -0.70 -41.78
CA GLU A 67 -16.45 0.47 -42.47
C GLU A 67 -17.39 1.68 -42.56
N GLU A 68 -18.63 1.56 -42.09
CA GLU A 68 -19.66 2.60 -42.23
C GLU A 68 -19.27 3.90 -41.46
N PRO A 69 -19.28 5.07 -42.13
CA PRO A 69 -18.89 6.35 -41.51
C PRO A 69 -20.02 6.97 -40.68
N ASP A 70 -21.28 6.70 -41.03
CA ASP A 70 -22.44 7.12 -40.24
C ASP A 70 -22.60 6.19 -39.02
N GLN A 71 -22.65 6.77 -37.82
CA GLN A 71 -22.67 6.00 -36.58
C GLN A 71 -23.93 5.13 -36.44
N VAL A 72 -25.07 5.58 -36.95
CA VAL A 72 -26.33 4.83 -36.87
C VAL A 72 -26.32 3.66 -37.85
N ALA A 73 -25.81 3.87 -39.07
CA ALA A 73 -25.61 2.81 -40.05
C ALA A 73 -24.58 1.77 -39.56
N ALA A 74 -23.47 2.21 -38.99
CA ALA A 74 -22.43 1.35 -38.43
C ALA A 74 -22.94 0.50 -37.25
N ALA A 75 -23.78 1.05 -36.38
CA ALA A 75 -24.40 0.31 -35.30
C ALA A 75 -25.32 -0.81 -35.83
N LYS A 76 -26.10 -0.54 -36.88
CA LYS A 76 -26.94 -1.58 -37.53
C LYS A 76 -26.10 -2.68 -38.18
N ALA A 77 -25.00 -2.33 -38.84
CA ALA A 77 -24.07 -3.30 -39.41
C ALA A 77 -23.43 -4.18 -38.32
N THR A 78 -23.12 -3.58 -37.15
CA THR A 78 -22.64 -4.32 -35.98
C THR A 78 -23.68 -5.31 -35.48
N GLU A 79 -24.94 -4.91 -35.35
CA GLU A 79 -26.02 -5.83 -34.98
C GLU A 79 -26.20 -6.97 -35.99
N GLU A 80 -26.10 -6.70 -37.29
CA GLU A 80 -26.17 -7.73 -38.33
C GLU A 80 -25.03 -8.76 -38.20
N ALA A 81 -23.81 -8.30 -37.92
CA ALA A 81 -22.67 -9.17 -37.64
C ALA A 81 -22.88 -10.05 -36.40
N LEU A 82 -23.44 -9.48 -35.33
CA LEU A 82 -23.78 -10.22 -34.11
C LEU A 82 -24.90 -11.25 -34.34
N ARG A 83 -25.96 -10.91 -35.11
CA ARG A 83 -27.01 -11.89 -35.52
C ARG A 83 -26.43 -13.05 -36.33
N ALA A 84 -25.42 -12.77 -37.16
CA ALA A 84 -24.73 -13.78 -37.94
C ALA A 84 -23.77 -14.65 -37.10
N SER A 85 -23.68 -14.42 -35.78
CA SER A 85 -22.75 -15.12 -34.87
C SER A 85 -21.30 -15.02 -35.33
N ALA A 86 -20.90 -13.86 -35.85
CA ALA A 86 -19.54 -13.60 -36.29
C ALA A 86 -18.52 -13.92 -35.17
N PRO A 87 -17.43 -14.65 -35.45
CA PRO A 87 -16.42 -14.96 -34.43
C PRO A 87 -15.70 -13.71 -33.93
N VAL A 88 -15.45 -12.76 -34.84
CA VAL A 88 -14.78 -11.48 -34.58
C VAL A 88 -15.52 -10.38 -35.34
N VAL A 89 -15.84 -9.29 -34.65
CA VAL A 89 -16.33 -8.03 -35.26
C VAL A 89 -15.30 -6.93 -34.99
N TYR A 90 -14.73 -6.36 -36.04
CA TYR A 90 -13.77 -5.26 -35.98
C TYR A 90 -14.47 -3.92 -36.19
N GLN A 91 -14.07 -2.92 -35.40
CA GLN A 91 -14.60 -1.56 -35.41
C GLN A 91 -16.10 -1.50 -35.09
N ALA A 92 -16.56 -2.36 -34.17
CA ALA A 92 -17.96 -2.47 -33.75
C ALA A 92 -18.48 -1.15 -33.15
N VAL A 93 -19.67 -0.72 -33.58
CA VAL A 93 -20.28 0.54 -33.14
C VAL A 93 -21.52 0.28 -32.30
N PHE A 94 -21.62 1.00 -31.19
CA PHE A 94 -22.79 1.03 -30.32
C PHE A 94 -23.44 2.41 -30.37
N HIS A 95 -24.78 2.44 -30.48
CA HIS A 95 -25.56 3.66 -30.55
C HIS A 95 -26.93 3.47 -29.91
N ASP A 96 -27.24 4.22 -28.84
CA ASP A 96 -28.53 4.14 -28.12
C ASP A 96 -29.35 5.45 -28.16
N GLY A 97 -28.93 6.40 -29.00
CA GLY A 97 -29.54 7.72 -29.15
C GLY A 97 -29.01 8.78 -28.18
N GLU A 98 -28.42 8.37 -27.06
CA GLU A 98 -27.81 9.25 -26.07
C GLU A 98 -26.28 9.17 -26.12
N PHE A 99 -25.76 7.95 -26.19
CA PHE A 99 -24.37 7.58 -26.34
C PHE A 99 -24.07 6.96 -27.70
N SER A 100 -22.88 7.26 -28.21
CA SER A 100 -22.31 6.61 -29.40
C SER A 100 -20.84 6.33 -29.18
N GLY A 101 -20.38 5.14 -29.52
CA GLY A 101 -18.98 4.76 -29.36
C GLY A 101 -18.58 3.59 -30.25
N ARG A 102 -17.27 3.44 -30.46
CA ARG A 102 -16.70 2.43 -31.36
C ARG A 102 -15.64 1.63 -30.62
N ALA A 103 -15.87 0.33 -30.46
CA ALA A 103 -14.91 -0.61 -29.92
C ALA A 103 -14.02 -1.16 -31.03
N ASP A 104 -12.75 -1.41 -30.73
CA ASP A 104 -11.82 -1.97 -31.71
C ASP A 104 -12.26 -3.39 -32.11
N PHE A 105 -12.54 -4.28 -31.15
CA PHE A 105 -12.94 -5.65 -31.44
C PHE A 105 -14.01 -6.21 -30.49
N LEU A 106 -14.89 -7.07 -31.02
CA LEU A 106 -15.74 -7.98 -30.25
C LEU A 106 -15.40 -9.42 -30.63
N LEU A 107 -15.04 -10.25 -29.64
CA LEU A 107 -14.71 -11.65 -29.85
C LEU A 107 -15.76 -12.54 -29.19
N ARG A 108 -16.13 -13.62 -29.89
CA ARG A 108 -17.08 -14.62 -29.39
C ARG A 108 -16.34 -15.78 -28.70
N ASP A 109 -16.73 -16.10 -27.47
CA ASP A 109 -16.18 -17.22 -26.70
C ASP A 109 -16.83 -18.58 -27.06
N ASP A 110 -16.31 -19.65 -26.46
CA ASP A 110 -16.80 -21.02 -26.68
C ASP A 110 -18.23 -21.26 -26.14
N GLN A 111 -18.68 -20.42 -25.21
CA GLN A 111 -20.04 -20.43 -24.67
C GLN A 111 -21.01 -19.59 -25.52
N GLY A 112 -20.51 -18.94 -26.58
CA GLY A 112 -21.26 -18.11 -27.50
C GLY A 112 -21.56 -16.70 -27.01
N ARG A 113 -20.84 -16.23 -26.00
CA ARG A 113 -20.89 -14.87 -25.46
C ARG A 113 -19.86 -13.99 -26.16
N TYR A 114 -20.12 -12.70 -26.22
CA TYR A 114 -19.21 -11.70 -26.78
C TYR A 114 -18.51 -10.92 -25.67
N GLU A 115 -17.20 -10.72 -25.83
CA GLU A 115 -16.35 -9.93 -24.95
C GLU A 115 -15.65 -8.83 -25.75
N VAL A 116 -15.43 -7.67 -25.11
CA VAL A 116 -14.88 -6.49 -25.76
C VAL A 116 -13.37 -6.48 -25.61
N TYR A 117 -12.67 -6.20 -26.72
CA TYR A 117 -11.22 -6.06 -26.79
C TYR A 117 -10.88 -4.68 -27.37
N ASP A 118 -9.95 -3.99 -26.71
CA ASP A 118 -9.48 -2.66 -27.11
C ASP A 118 -7.96 -2.64 -27.14
N THR A 119 -7.38 -2.07 -28.19
CA THR A 119 -5.92 -2.03 -28.38
C THR A 119 -5.36 -0.72 -27.86
N LYS A 120 -4.24 -0.80 -27.13
CA LYS A 120 -3.56 0.36 -26.57
C LYS A 120 -2.06 0.19 -26.73
N LEU A 121 -1.41 1.22 -27.28
CA LEU A 121 0.06 1.31 -27.32
C LEU A 121 0.66 1.27 -25.92
N ALA A 122 -0.04 1.87 -24.96
CA ALA A 122 0.36 1.83 -23.57
C ALA A 122 0.52 0.37 -23.13
N ARG A 123 1.62 0.08 -22.46
CA ARG A 123 1.89 -1.25 -21.90
C ARG A 123 1.03 -1.56 -20.67
N HIS A 124 0.15 -0.63 -20.27
CA HIS A 124 -0.65 -0.71 -19.05
C HIS A 124 -2.06 -0.18 -19.25
N ALA A 125 -2.98 -0.71 -18.46
CA ALA A 125 -4.36 -0.24 -18.42
C ALA A 125 -4.46 1.13 -17.73
N LYS A 126 -4.87 2.16 -18.48
CA LYS A 126 -5.22 3.48 -17.94
C LYS A 126 -6.70 3.51 -17.53
N PRO A 127 -7.10 4.22 -16.45
CA PRO A 127 -8.49 4.32 -16.01
C PRO A 127 -9.46 4.77 -17.12
N ALA A 128 -9.03 5.73 -17.96
CA ALA A 128 -9.80 6.16 -19.12
C ALA A 128 -10.13 5.03 -20.10
N ALA A 129 -9.17 4.14 -20.40
CA ALA A 129 -9.40 2.99 -21.28
C ALA A 129 -10.36 1.98 -20.66
N VAL A 130 -10.24 1.74 -19.34
CA VAL A 130 -11.14 0.84 -18.61
C VAL A 130 -12.58 1.37 -18.59
N VAL A 131 -12.79 2.68 -18.38
CA VAL A 131 -14.13 3.29 -18.48
C VAL A 131 -14.73 3.09 -19.87
N GLN A 132 -13.94 3.28 -20.93
CA GLN A 132 -14.41 3.12 -22.31
C GLN A 132 -14.80 1.66 -22.60
N LEU A 133 -13.94 0.70 -22.27
CA LEU A 133 -14.25 -0.73 -22.37
C LEU A 133 -15.48 -1.13 -21.57
N THR A 134 -15.61 -0.63 -20.33
CA THR A 134 -16.78 -0.90 -19.49
C THR A 134 -18.04 -0.36 -20.17
N ALA A 135 -17.97 0.83 -20.79
CA ALA A 135 -19.09 1.41 -21.54
C ALA A 135 -19.51 0.56 -22.74
N TYR A 136 -18.55 -0.01 -23.48
CA TYR A 136 -18.82 -0.93 -24.59
C TYR A 136 -19.43 -2.25 -24.12
N ALA A 137 -18.88 -2.85 -23.07
CA ALA A 137 -19.39 -4.09 -22.49
C ALA A 137 -20.81 -3.91 -21.92
N ASP A 138 -21.07 -2.77 -21.27
CA ASP A 138 -22.39 -2.39 -20.80
C ASP A 138 -23.38 -2.14 -21.96
N ALA A 139 -22.94 -1.49 -23.04
CA ALA A 139 -23.78 -1.29 -24.23
C ALA A 139 -24.20 -2.63 -24.87
N LEU A 140 -23.26 -3.59 -24.97
CA LEU A 140 -23.54 -4.94 -25.44
C LEU A 140 -24.59 -5.64 -24.55
N ARG A 141 -24.46 -5.54 -23.22
CA ARG A 141 -25.40 -6.10 -22.24
C ARG A 141 -26.78 -5.44 -22.34
N ARG A 142 -26.86 -4.11 -22.41
CA ARG A 142 -28.11 -3.34 -22.50
C ARG A 142 -28.86 -3.58 -23.81
N ALA A 143 -28.14 -3.84 -24.90
CA ALA A 143 -28.71 -4.24 -26.17
C ALA A 143 -29.25 -5.69 -26.19
N GLY A 144 -29.06 -6.47 -25.11
CA GLY A 144 -29.59 -7.82 -24.95
C GLY A 144 -28.76 -8.91 -25.64
N TRP A 145 -27.52 -8.62 -26.03
CA TRP A 145 -26.62 -9.62 -26.60
C TRP A 145 -26.00 -10.51 -25.51
N PRO A 146 -25.72 -11.80 -25.81
CA PRO A 146 -24.97 -12.65 -24.88
C PRO A 146 -23.57 -12.07 -24.65
N ALA A 147 -23.33 -11.50 -23.48
CA ALA A 147 -22.08 -10.83 -23.12
C ALA A 147 -21.31 -11.65 -22.07
N GLY A 148 -19.99 -11.71 -22.21
CA GLY A 148 -19.12 -12.33 -21.22
C GLY A 148 -18.99 -11.51 -19.93
N PRO A 149 -18.43 -12.12 -18.86
CA PRO A 149 -18.14 -11.42 -17.62
C PRO A 149 -16.92 -10.48 -17.74
N GLU A 150 -16.04 -10.72 -18.70
CA GLU A 150 -14.75 -10.02 -18.84
C GLU A 150 -14.73 -9.00 -20.00
N MET A 151 -13.76 -8.10 -19.92
CA MET A 151 -13.33 -7.19 -20.98
C MET A 151 -11.80 -7.15 -21.01
N HIS A 152 -11.22 -6.86 -22.18
CA HIS A 152 -9.80 -7.11 -22.42
C HIS A 152 -9.08 -5.89 -23.03
N LEU A 153 -7.92 -5.58 -22.47
CA LEU A 153 -6.97 -4.63 -23.06
C LEU A 153 -5.82 -5.40 -23.69
N LEU A 154 -5.59 -5.16 -24.98
CA LEU A 154 -4.42 -5.64 -25.70
C LEU A 154 -3.36 -4.54 -25.64
N LEU A 155 -2.28 -4.82 -24.91
CA LEU A 155 -1.28 -3.82 -24.52
C LEU A 155 -0.08 -3.84 -25.48
N GLY A 156 0.67 -2.73 -25.55
CA GLY A 156 1.79 -2.59 -26.49
C GLY A 156 2.95 -3.57 -26.29
N ASP A 157 3.04 -4.21 -25.12
CA ASP A 157 4.00 -5.28 -24.84
C ASP A 157 3.57 -6.64 -25.41
N GLY A 158 2.34 -6.76 -25.91
CA GLY A 158 1.75 -7.99 -26.44
C GLY A 158 0.95 -8.79 -25.43
N THR A 159 0.88 -8.35 -24.16
CA THR A 159 0.08 -9.00 -23.13
C THR A 159 -1.40 -8.62 -23.25
N THR A 160 -2.27 -9.51 -22.74
CA THR A 160 -3.70 -9.25 -22.63
C THR A 160 -4.05 -9.09 -21.16
N ARG A 161 -4.60 -7.92 -20.80
CA ARG A 161 -5.14 -7.69 -19.45
C ARG A 161 -6.64 -7.84 -19.45
N SER A 162 -7.12 -8.89 -18.78
CA SER A 162 -8.54 -9.17 -18.58
C SER A 162 -9.05 -8.51 -17.30
N LEU A 163 -10.23 -7.91 -17.36
CA LEU A 163 -10.88 -7.23 -16.26
C LEU A 163 -12.35 -7.61 -16.22
N ARG A 164 -12.85 -7.93 -15.02
CA ARG A 164 -14.28 -8.22 -14.82
C ARG A 164 -15.10 -6.95 -14.98
N VAL A 165 -16.09 -6.97 -15.87
CA VAL A 165 -16.94 -5.80 -16.16
C VAL A 165 -17.68 -5.31 -14.91
N ASP A 166 -18.18 -6.24 -14.08
CA ASP A 166 -18.96 -5.92 -12.88
C ASP A 166 -18.18 -5.11 -11.82
N ASP A 167 -16.84 -5.19 -11.84
CA ASP A 167 -16.00 -4.40 -10.93
C ASP A 167 -16.12 -2.89 -11.17
N PHE A 168 -16.49 -2.47 -12.39
CA PHE A 168 -16.42 -1.09 -12.84
C PHE A 168 -17.78 -0.49 -13.21
N LEU A 169 -18.82 -1.32 -13.38
CA LEU A 169 -20.18 -0.88 -13.73
C LEU A 169 -20.76 0.17 -12.78
N PRO A 170 -20.69 0.04 -11.43
CA PRO A 170 -21.23 1.06 -10.53
C PRO A 170 -20.64 2.46 -10.74
N LEU A 171 -19.34 2.54 -11.05
CA LEU A 171 -18.70 3.82 -11.38
C LEU A 171 -19.15 4.34 -12.74
N LEU A 172 -19.23 3.47 -13.75
CA LEU A 172 -19.72 3.85 -15.08
C LEU A 172 -21.14 4.44 -14.99
N ASP A 173 -22.05 3.77 -14.28
CA ASP A 173 -23.44 4.23 -14.10
C ASP A 173 -23.46 5.64 -13.48
N ARG A 174 -22.67 5.86 -12.42
CA ARG A 174 -22.55 7.19 -11.78
C ARG A 174 -22.00 8.25 -12.73
N LEU A 175 -20.97 7.93 -13.51
CA LEU A 175 -20.39 8.87 -14.48
C LEU A 175 -21.40 9.22 -15.57
N ARG A 176 -22.14 8.23 -16.06
CA ARG A 176 -23.17 8.42 -17.08
C ARG A 176 -24.29 9.32 -16.58
N ASP A 177 -24.81 9.05 -15.39
CA ASP A 177 -25.84 9.87 -14.75
C ASP A 177 -25.36 11.32 -14.55
N ARG A 178 -24.14 11.52 -14.05
CA ARG A 178 -23.56 12.87 -13.86
C ARG A 178 -23.37 13.61 -15.18
N LEU A 179 -22.91 12.92 -16.23
CA LEU A 179 -22.64 13.55 -17.52
C LEU A 179 -23.93 14.02 -18.18
N VAL A 180 -24.97 13.18 -18.13
CA VAL A 180 -26.28 13.41 -18.75
C VAL A 180 -27.09 14.46 -18.00
N THR A 181 -27.12 14.39 -16.66
CA THR A 181 -27.95 15.28 -15.85
C THR A 181 -27.36 16.68 -15.68
N ARG A 182 -26.07 16.88 -16.02
CA ARG A 182 -25.39 18.18 -15.86
C ARG A 182 -25.67 19.11 -17.05
N PRO A 183 -26.31 20.28 -16.84
CA PRO A 183 -26.51 21.26 -17.91
C PRO A 183 -25.19 21.91 -18.33
N PRO A 184 -25.00 22.25 -19.63
CA PRO A 184 -23.84 23.00 -20.08
C PRO A 184 -23.73 24.35 -19.37
N ARG A 185 -22.57 24.62 -18.77
CA ARG A 185 -22.26 25.89 -18.09
C ARG A 185 -20.77 26.19 -18.18
N LEU A 186 -20.39 27.46 -18.06
CA LEU A 186 -19.00 27.80 -17.74
C LEU A 186 -18.75 27.57 -16.24
N PRO A 187 -17.54 27.12 -15.87
CA PRO A 187 -17.14 27.01 -14.47
C PRO A 187 -16.97 28.41 -13.85
N GLU A 188 -17.16 28.52 -12.53
CA GLU A 188 -16.99 29.80 -11.81
C GLU A 188 -15.53 30.30 -11.88
N ARG A 189 -14.57 29.38 -11.85
CA ARG A 189 -13.15 29.64 -12.11
C ARG A 189 -12.78 28.98 -13.43
N MET A 190 -11.99 29.65 -14.25
CA MET A 190 -11.56 29.11 -15.56
C MET A 190 -10.43 28.07 -15.45
N TRP A 191 -10.04 27.72 -14.23
CA TRP A 191 -9.01 26.74 -13.91
C TRP A 191 -9.46 25.83 -12.77
N ALA A 192 -8.80 24.67 -12.67
CA ALA A 192 -8.93 23.75 -11.57
C ALA A 192 -7.55 23.39 -11.02
N ASP A 193 -7.50 22.78 -9.84
CA ASP A 193 -6.25 22.28 -9.26
C ASP A 193 -5.56 21.31 -10.25
N GLU A 194 -4.24 21.36 -10.30
CA GLU A 194 -3.41 20.51 -11.17
C GLU A 194 -3.61 19.03 -10.90
N ARG A 195 -3.59 18.22 -11.97
CA ARG A 195 -3.76 16.76 -11.94
C ARG A 195 -2.77 16.09 -12.90
N PRO A 196 -2.45 14.79 -12.71
CA PRO A 196 -1.59 14.07 -13.65
C PRO A 196 -2.08 14.12 -15.11
N ALA A 197 -3.40 14.13 -15.32
CA ALA A 197 -4.01 14.23 -16.65
C ALA A 197 -3.80 15.59 -17.35
N CYS A 198 -3.17 16.57 -16.68
CA CYS A 198 -2.86 17.89 -17.25
C CYS A 198 -1.77 17.83 -18.33
N THR A 199 -0.82 16.88 -18.26
CA THR A 199 0.33 16.80 -19.20
C THR A 199 -0.11 16.68 -20.67
N GLY A 200 -1.20 15.95 -20.95
CA GLY A 200 -1.81 15.83 -22.28
C GLY A 200 -3.11 16.62 -22.45
N CYS A 201 -3.45 17.51 -21.52
CA CYS A 201 -4.71 18.24 -21.54
C CYS A 201 -4.63 19.44 -22.48
N GLY A 202 -5.48 19.47 -23.50
CA GLY A 202 -5.61 20.63 -24.40
C GLY A 202 -6.06 21.93 -23.71
N PHE A 203 -6.43 21.93 -22.43
CA PHE A 203 -6.79 23.13 -21.66
C PHE A 203 -5.75 23.51 -20.60
N ALA A 204 -4.60 22.83 -20.51
CA ALA A 204 -3.61 23.04 -19.46
C ALA A 204 -3.10 24.50 -19.41
N ASP A 205 -2.76 25.07 -20.56
CA ASP A 205 -2.27 26.45 -20.66
C ASP A 205 -3.31 27.45 -20.17
N HIS A 206 -4.59 27.25 -20.54
CA HIS A 206 -5.70 28.09 -20.06
C HIS A 206 -5.85 28.03 -18.55
N CYS A 207 -5.73 26.84 -17.96
CA CYS A 207 -5.79 26.68 -16.51
C CYS A 207 -4.61 27.38 -15.82
N SER A 208 -3.40 27.23 -16.35
CA SER A 208 -2.19 27.86 -15.80
C SER A 208 -2.29 29.38 -15.83
N SER A 209 -2.57 29.95 -17.01
CA SER A 209 -2.69 31.40 -17.17
C SER A 209 -3.83 32.00 -16.34
N ALA A 210 -4.97 31.31 -16.22
CA ALA A 210 -6.07 31.80 -15.38
C ALA A 210 -5.74 31.75 -13.88
N ARG A 211 -4.95 30.76 -13.43
CA ARG A 211 -4.47 30.68 -12.04
C ARG A 211 -3.46 31.79 -11.70
N GLU A 212 -2.56 32.08 -12.63
CA GLU A 212 -1.63 33.22 -12.52
C GLU A 212 -2.39 34.55 -12.49
N ALA A 213 -3.39 34.72 -13.35
CA ALA A 213 -4.24 35.92 -13.38
C ALA A 213 -5.03 36.10 -12.07
N ASP A 214 -5.53 35.02 -11.49
CA ASP A 214 -6.24 35.04 -10.19
C ASP A 214 -5.29 35.20 -8.99
N ARG A 215 -3.97 35.16 -9.21
CA ARG A 215 -2.91 35.26 -8.19
C ARG A 215 -3.14 34.30 -7.02
N ASP A 216 -3.59 33.08 -7.32
CA ASP A 216 -4.02 32.12 -6.32
C ASP A 216 -2.84 31.63 -5.44
N LEU A 217 -3.13 31.31 -4.18
CA LEU A 217 -2.17 30.78 -3.21
C LEU A 217 -1.43 29.52 -3.66
N SER A 218 -1.95 28.73 -4.60
CA SER A 218 -1.22 27.58 -5.16
C SER A 218 0.09 27.98 -5.86
N LEU A 219 0.28 29.26 -6.18
CA LEU A 219 1.54 29.80 -6.72
C LEU A 219 2.64 29.94 -5.65
N VAL A 220 2.31 29.81 -4.36
CA VAL A 220 3.27 29.86 -3.26
C VAL A 220 4.00 28.54 -3.16
N ALA A 221 5.34 28.57 -3.24
CA ALA A 221 6.13 27.35 -3.23
C ALA A 221 5.94 26.57 -1.92
N GLY A 222 5.64 25.27 -2.02
CA GLY A 222 5.39 24.41 -0.87
C GLY A 222 4.01 24.57 -0.22
N MET A 223 3.10 25.36 -0.81
CA MET A 223 1.71 25.49 -0.36
C MET A 223 0.96 24.16 -0.48
N ARG A 224 0.44 23.64 0.64
CA ARG A 224 -0.43 22.46 0.65
C ARG A 224 -1.90 22.87 0.51
N GLY A 225 -2.72 21.99 -0.06
CA GLY A 225 -4.16 22.26 -0.26
C GLY A 225 -4.93 22.56 1.04
N GLU A 226 -4.56 21.95 2.17
CA GLU A 226 -5.13 22.27 3.49
C GLU A 226 -4.74 23.68 3.97
N GLN A 227 -3.46 24.06 3.83
CA GLN A 227 -2.97 25.38 4.21
C GLN A 227 -3.67 26.46 3.38
N ARG A 228 -3.76 26.26 2.06
CA ARG A 228 -4.50 27.13 1.15
C ARG A 228 -5.96 27.31 1.60
N ARG A 229 -6.68 26.23 1.92
CA ARG A 229 -8.07 26.32 2.41
C ARG A 229 -8.21 27.12 3.70
N LYS A 230 -7.31 26.92 4.67
CA LYS A 230 -7.30 27.67 5.94
C LYS A 230 -7.07 29.17 5.70
N LEU A 231 -6.15 29.51 4.81
CA LEU A 231 -5.84 30.90 4.45
C LEU A 231 -6.99 31.57 3.68
N VAL A 232 -7.59 30.89 2.69
CA VAL A 232 -8.76 31.38 1.96
C VAL A 232 -9.92 31.65 2.92
N THR A 233 -10.19 30.74 3.87
CA THR A 233 -11.23 30.92 4.90
C THR A 233 -10.94 32.12 5.81
N ALA A 234 -9.67 32.42 6.06
CA ALA A 234 -9.24 33.59 6.82
C ALA A 234 -9.21 34.89 5.99
N GLY A 235 -9.62 34.86 4.72
CA GLY A 235 -9.63 36.03 3.83
C GLY A 235 -8.32 36.29 3.09
N LEU A 236 -7.31 35.43 3.25
CA LEU A 236 -6.00 35.51 2.59
C LEU A 236 -6.00 34.69 1.29
N GLY A 237 -6.87 35.04 0.34
CA GLY A 237 -7.15 34.21 -0.85
C GLY A 237 -6.13 34.27 -1.98
N THR A 238 -5.19 35.22 -1.97
CA THR A 238 -4.20 35.44 -3.03
C THR A 238 -2.78 35.46 -2.47
N ILE A 239 -1.78 35.21 -3.33
CA ILE A 239 -0.37 35.31 -2.94
C ILE A 239 -0.02 36.71 -2.43
N ASP A 240 -0.58 37.76 -3.03
CA ASP A 240 -0.28 39.14 -2.62
C ASP A 240 -0.86 39.44 -1.24
N ALA A 241 -2.09 38.98 -0.96
CA ALA A 241 -2.70 39.13 0.35
C ALA A 241 -1.90 38.41 1.44
N LEU A 242 -1.38 37.20 1.14
CA LEU A 242 -0.54 36.47 2.06
C LEU A 242 0.83 37.14 2.27
N ALA A 243 1.45 37.67 1.20
CA ALA A 243 2.74 38.36 1.25
C ALA A 243 2.72 39.59 2.19
N THR A 244 1.58 40.29 2.27
CA THR A 244 1.40 41.48 3.12
C THR A 244 0.69 41.19 4.45
N ALA A 245 0.42 39.94 4.80
CA ALA A 245 -0.35 39.59 6.00
C ALA A 245 0.43 39.80 7.30
N GLU A 246 -0.23 40.27 8.36
CA GLU A 246 0.41 40.45 9.68
C GLU A 246 0.30 39.18 10.53
N PRO A 247 1.17 38.97 11.55
CA PRO A 247 1.07 37.80 12.44
C PRO A 247 -0.30 37.63 13.10
N ALA A 248 -1.06 38.72 13.24
CA ALA A 248 -2.42 38.74 13.78
C ALA A 248 -3.47 38.14 12.83
N ASP A 249 -3.21 38.10 11.52
CA ASP A 249 -4.13 37.55 10.49
C ASP A 249 -4.06 36.02 10.39
N ARG A 250 -3.25 35.39 11.25
CA ARG A 250 -3.03 33.94 11.26
C ARG A 250 -4.35 33.18 11.56
N PRO A 251 -4.70 32.15 10.75
CA PRO A 251 -5.77 31.23 11.09
C PRO A 251 -5.52 30.52 12.43
N ARG A 252 -6.54 30.39 13.29
CA ARG A 252 -6.39 29.75 14.62
C ARG A 252 -5.82 28.34 14.53
N ASP A 253 -6.25 27.57 13.54
CA ASP A 253 -5.90 26.16 13.32
C ASP A 253 -4.63 25.96 12.47
N MET A 254 -3.76 26.97 12.42
CA MET A 254 -2.45 26.94 11.74
C MET A 254 -1.36 27.38 12.72
N SER A 255 -0.23 26.67 12.79
CA SER A 255 0.86 27.07 13.69
C SER A 255 1.47 28.42 13.29
N ALA A 256 2.02 29.14 14.28
CA ALA A 256 2.68 30.42 14.05
C ALA A 256 3.85 30.29 13.06
N ASP A 257 4.65 29.25 13.20
CA ASP A 257 5.81 28.99 12.36
C ASP A 257 5.42 28.66 10.91
N THR A 258 4.40 27.83 10.70
CA THR A 258 3.91 27.53 9.35
C THR A 258 3.40 28.79 8.66
N PHE A 259 2.63 29.62 9.38
CA PHE A 259 2.11 30.88 8.83
C PHE A 259 3.23 31.87 8.50
N ALA A 260 4.22 32.02 9.39
CA ALA A 260 5.37 32.89 9.17
C ALA A 260 6.20 32.46 7.96
N THR A 261 6.46 31.16 7.80
CA THR A 261 7.17 30.59 6.66
C THR A 261 6.42 30.82 5.35
N LEU A 262 5.12 30.54 5.29
CA LEU A 262 4.31 30.75 4.07
C LEU A 262 4.23 32.22 3.68
N ARG A 263 4.10 33.14 4.65
CA ARG A 263 4.14 34.58 4.38
C ARG A 263 5.48 35.02 3.80
N ALA A 264 6.59 34.60 4.43
CA ALA A 264 7.92 34.97 3.94
C ALA A 264 8.20 34.40 2.54
N GLN A 265 7.72 33.18 2.28
CA GLN A 265 7.77 32.54 0.96
C GLN A 265 6.94 33.33 -0.08
N ALA A 266 5.71 33.74 0.26
CA ALA A 266 4.90 34.59 -0.61
C ALA A 266 5.58 35.95 -0.90
N ALA A 267 6.17 36.58 0.11
CA ALA A 267 6.83 37.88 -0.02
C ALA A 267 8.02 37.86 -0.99
N ILE A 268 8.89 36.83 -0.94
CA ILE A 268 10.02 36.74 -1.88
C ILE A 268 9.56 36.48 -3.32
N GLN A 269 8.48 35.70 -3.51
CA GLN A 269 7.93 35.40 -4.84
C GLN A 269 7.24 36.62 -5.44
N VAL A 270 6.48 37.38 -4.65
CA VAL A 270 5.87 38.66 -5.09
C VAL A 270 6.95 39.68 -5.44
N ARG A 271 8.00 39.80 -4.63
CA ARG A 271 9.15 40.66 -4.93
C ARG A 271 9.79 40.30 -6.28
N GLN A 272 10.01 39.01 -6.53
CA GLN A 272 10.56 38.54 -7.81
C GLN A 272 9.62 38.85 -8.99
N ASP A 273 8.30 38.68 -8.83
CA ASP A 273 7.33 39.05 -9.87
C ASP A 273 7.40 40.55 -10.21
N GLU A 274 7.61 41.39 -9.20
CA GLU A 274 7.66 42.86 -9.36
C GLU A 274 8.99 43.35 -9.96
N THR A 275 10.12 42.76 -9.56
CA THR A 275 11.46 43.19 -10.02
C THR A 275 11.92 42.48 -11.29
N GLY A 276 11.42 41.27 -11.55
CA GLY A 276 11.94 40.39 -12.60
C GLY A 276 13.33 39.80 -12.31
N GLU A 277 13.91 40.09 -11.13
CA GLU A 277 15.23 39.60 -10.72
C GLU A 277 15.09 38.34 -9.88
N LEU A 278 15.89 37.31 -10.18
CA LEU A 278 15.94 36.07 -9.41
C LEU A 278 16.31 36.37 -7.95
N ALA A 279 15.47 35.92 -7.03
CA ALA A 279 15.62 36.21 -5.61
C ALA A 279 15.84 34.93 -4.79
N TYR A 280 16.82 34.96 -3.88
CA TYR A 280 16.96 33.97 -2.82
C TYR A 280 17.50 34.62 -1.53
N GLU A 281 17.32 33.95 -0.39
CA GLU A 281 17.89 34.34 0.89
C GLU A 281 18.27 33.12 1.74
N VAL A 282 19.31 33.25 2.57
CA VAL A 282 19.73 32.19 3.52
C VAL A 282 18.87 32.28 4.77
N ILE A 283 18.18 31.19 5.12
CA ILE A 283 17.27 31.12 6.26
C ILE A 283 17.81 30.27 7.42
N ASP A 284 18.71 29.32 7.14
CA ASP A 284 19.41 28.53 8.16
C ASP A 284 20.89 28.35 7.78
N PRO A 285 21.80 29.16 8.36
CA PRO A 285 23.23 29.04 8.12
C PRO A 285 23.82 27.68 8.51
N SER A 286 23.24 26.98 9.49
CA SER A 286 23.79 25.70 9.98
C SER A 286 23.72 24.61 8.90
N ALA A 287 22.68 24.62 8.07
CA ALA A 287 22.51 23.69 6.97
C ALA A 287 23.64 23.80 5.92
N LEU A 288 24.16 25.01 5.68
CA LEU A 288 25.29 25.23 4.78
C LEU A 288 26.64 24.93 5.44
N ALA A 289 26.73 25.08 6.77
CA ALA A 289 27.91 24.72 7.55
C ALA A 289 28.13 23.20 7.63
N GLU A 290 27.04 22.43 7.62
CA GLU A 290 27.02 20.95 7.65
C GLU A 290 27.33 20.30 6.29
N LEU A 291 27.38 21.07 5.19
CA LEU A 291 27.71 20.53 3.86
C LEU A 291 29.12 19.94 3.82
N PRO A 292 29.31 18.69 3.33
CA PRO A 292 30.65 18.12 3.16
C PRO A 292 31.54 18.99 2.27
N PRO A 293 32.86 19.03 2.51
CA PRO A 293 33.79 19.70 1.60
C PRO A 293 33.83 18.95 0.25
N PRO A 294 34.05 19.65 -0.88
CA PRO A 294 34.21 19.01 -2.18
C PRO A 294 35.38 18.03 -2.20
N SER A 295 35.17 16.84 -2.79
CA SER A 295 36.19 15.80 -2.96
C SER A 295 36.32 15.36 -4.44
N PRO A 296 37.54 15.08 -4.94
CA PRO A 296 37.72 14.51 -6.29
C PRO A 296 37.01 13.16 -6.50
N GLY A 297 36.77 12.41 -5.43
CA GLY A 297 36.06 11.13 -5.45
C GLY A 297 34.53 11.26 -5.54
N ASP A 298 33.96 12.46 -5.42
CA ASP A 298 32.51 12.66 -5.39
C ASP A 298 31.77 12.11 -6.62
N ILE A 299 30.50 11.77 -6.43
CA ILE A 299 29.60 11.25 -7.46
C ILE A 299 28.31 12.07 -7.45
N PHE A 300 27.85 12.52 -8.61
CA PHE A 300 26.57 13.19 -8.80
C PHE A 300 25.63 12.24 -9.53
N PHE A 301 24.59 11.82 -8.83
CA PHE A 301 23.75 10.70 -9.20
C PHE A 301 22.34 11.16 -9.53
N ASP A 302 21.84 10.70 -10.67
CA ASP A 302 20.44 10.79 -11.07
C ASP A 302 20.03 9.48 -11.77
N MET A 303 18.74 9.16 -11.78
CA MET A 303 18.26 7.92 -12.41
C MET A 303 16.91 8.08 -13.07
N GLU A 304 16.70 7.32 -14.14
CA GLU A 304 15.46 7.30 -14.90
C GLU A 304 14.77 5.95 -14.78
N GLY A 305 13.46 6.01 -14.56
CA GLY A 305 12.63 4.84 -14.43
C GLY A 305 11.28 5.01 -15.10
N ASP A 306 10.75 3.89 -15.57
CA ASP A 306 9.36 3.77 -15.96
C ASP A 306 8.65 2.94 -14.87
N PRO A 307 7.89 3.58 -13.95
CA PRO A 307 7.18 2.88 -12.89
C PRO A 307 6.12 1.92 -13.44
N TYR A 308 5.78 2.04 -14.72
CA TYR A 308 4.81 1.19 -15.36
C TYR A 308 5.48 0.00 -16.05
N ALA A 309 6.72 0.04 -16.52
CA ALA A 309 7.37 -1.08 -17.22
C ALA A 309 7.18 -2.48 -16.56
N LEU A 310 7.25 -3.54 -17.38
CA LEU A 310 7.08 -4.94 -16.96
C LEU A 310 5.74 -5.21 -16.25
N ALA A 311 4.62 -5.01 -16.95
CA ALA A 311 3.25 -5.22 -16.42
C ALA A 311 2.91 -4.46 -15.11
N GLY A 312 3.55 -3.30 -14.86
CA GLY A 312 3.31 -2.45 -13.69
C GLY A 312 4.26 -2.71 -12.53
N ALA A 313 5.25 -3.57 -12.70
CA ALA A 313 6.28 -3.85 -11.70
C ALA A 313 7.40 -2.78 -11.67
N GLY A 314 7.40 -1.85 -12.63
CA GLY A 314 8.38 -0.77 -12.79
C GLY A 314 9.73 -1.25 -13.34
N LEU A 315 10.51 -0.36 -13.92
CA LEU A 315 11.88 -0.62 -14.34
C LEU A 315 12.70 0.68 -14.26
N GLU A 316 13.78 0.68 -13.48
CA GLU A 316 14.81 1.70 -13.57
C GLU A 316 15.72 1.34 -14.74
N TYR A 317 15.62 2.12 -15.83
CA TYR A 317 16.27 1.78 -17.08
C TYR A 317 17.60 2.51 -17.28
N LEU A 318 17.90 3.55 -16.51
CA LEU A 318 19.18 4.25 -16.54
C LEU A 318 19.60 4.74 -15.15
N PHE A 319 20.82 4.40 -14.75
CA PHE A 319 21.52 5.00 -13.61
C PHE A 319 22.62 5.89 -14.17
N GLY A 320 22.56 7.19 -13.89
CA GLY A 320 23.51 8.18 -14.35
C GLY A 320 24.45 8.62 -13.25
N ALA A 321 25.76 8.58 -13.51
CA ALA A 321 26.75 9.11 -12.60
C ALA A 321 27.69 10.09 -13.30
N VAL A 322 27.81 11.30 -12.76
CA VAL A 322 28.81 12.29 -13.16
C VAL A 322 29.86 12.43 -12.06
N THR A 323 31.12 12.55 -12.42
CA THR A 323 32.23 12.88 -11.50
C THR A 323 32.61 14.36 -11.60
N PRO A 324 33.37 14.94 -10.64
CA PRO A 324 33.73 16.37 -10.64
C PRO A 324 34.44 16.87 -11.90
N ASP A 325 35.12 15.99 -12.65
CA ASP A 325 35.70 16.28 -13.98
C ASP A 325 34.67 16.24 -15.13
N ALA A 326 33.39 16.25 -14.80
CA ALA A 326 32.23 16.20 -15.72
C ALA A 326 32.22 14.98 -16.63
N ARG A 327 32.67 13.82 -16.12
CA ARG A 327 32.63 12.55 -16.85
C ARG A 327 31.36 11.78 -16.52
N PHE A 328 30.47 11.64 -17.50
CA PHE A 328 29.26 10.84 -17.38
C PHE A 328 29.51 9.34 -17.58
N THR A 329 28.90 8.52 -16.73
CA THR A 329 28.91 7.06 -16.78
C THR A 329 27.47 6.55 -16.67
N PRO A 330 26.87 6.07 -17.77
CA PRO A 330 25.53 5.48 -17.75
C PRO A 330 25.56 3.97 -17.49
N PHE A 331 24.64 3.47 -16.68
CA PHE A 331 24.35 2.04 -16.52
C PHE A 331 22.92 1.76 -16.99
N TRP A 332 22.80 1.05 -18.12
CA TRP A 332 21.53 0.82 -18.81
C TRP A 332 20.88 -0.52 -18.44
N ALA A 333 19.55 -0.52 -18.42
CA ALA A 333 18.74 -1.71 -18.24
C ALA A 333 17.46 -1.67 -19.07
N HIS A 334 17.14 -2.77 -19.76
CA HIS A 334 15.91 -2.93 -20.54
C HIS A 334 15.06 -4.13 -20.11
N THR A 335 15.59 -4.95 -19.20
CA THR A 335 14.93 -6.11 -18.61
C THR A 335 15.20 -6.16 -17.11
N ARG A 336 14.42 -6.94 -16.35
CA ARG A 336 14.63 -7.09 -14.91
C ARG A 336 16.01 -7.67 -14.54
N PRO A 337 16.56 -8.66 -15.26
CA PRO A 337 17.95 -9.10 -15.04
C PRO A 337 18.98 -8.01 -15.35
N GLN A 338 18.76 -7.20 -16.39
CA GLN A 338 19.63 -6.08 -16.71
C GLN A 338 19.56 -4.97 -15.65
N GLU A 339 18.38 -4.69 -15.08
CA GLU A 339 18.22 -3.73 -13.98
C GLU A 339 18.99 -4.18 -12.74
N LYS A 340 18.87 -5.46 -12.37
CA LYS A 340 19.68 -6.05 -11.30
C LYS A 340 21.18 -5.81 -11.54
N ARG A 341 21.63 -6.08 -12.77
CA ARG A 341 23.04 -5.93 -13.14
C ARG A 341 23.49 -4.46 -13.14
N ALA A 342 22.71 -3.55 -13.73
CA ALA A 342 23.01 -2.12 -13.76
C ALA A 342 23.06 -1.54 -12.34
N PHE A 343 22.14 -1.96 -11.47
CA PHE A 343 22.15 -1.63 -10.05
C PHE A 343 23.42 -2.15 -9.35
N GLU A 344 23.79 -3.42 -9.54
CA GLU A 344 25.02 -3.99 -8.97
C GLU A 344 26.28 -3.25 -9.45
N GLU A 345 26.37 -2.98 -10.76
CA GLU A 345 27.49 -2.25 -11.37
C GLU A 345 27.60 -0.81 -10.84
N PHE A 346 26.47 -0.10 -10.67
CA PHE A 346 26.46 1.23 -10.08
C PHE A 346 26.91 1.24 -8.62
N ILE A 347 26.38 0.33 -7.78
CA ILE A 347 26.76 0.26 -6.36
C ILE A 347 28.22 -0.15 -6.19
N ASP A 348 28.72 -1.07 -7.01
CA ASP A 348 30.12 -1.47 -7.00
C ASP A 348 31.02 -0.31 -7.45
N PHE A 349 30.62 0.44 -8.50
CA PHE A 349 31.30 1.65 -8.94
C PHE A 349 31.39 2.69 -7.82
N ALA A 350 30.27 2.97 -7.15
CA ALA A 350 30.22 3.96 -6.08
C ALA A 350 31.08 3.53 -4.89
N THR A 351 30.93 2.28 -4.44
CA THR A 351 31.62 1.75 -3.26
C THR A 351 33.14 1.68 -3.48
N ALA A 352 33.60 1.28 -4.67
CA ALA A 352 35.01 1.27 -5.01
C ALA A 352 35.61 2.69 -4.91
N ARG A 353 34.89 3.69 -5.42
CA ARG A 353 35.33 5.08 -5.44
C ARG A 353 35.40 5.69 -4.03
N LEU A 354 34.42 5.40 -3.18
CA LEU A 354 34.43 5.82 -1.77
C LEU A 354 35.49 5.07 -0.93
N THR A 355 35.91 3.89 -1.37
CA THR A 355 37.03 3.16 -0.74
C THR A 355 38.36 3.81 -1.09
N ASP A 356 38.54 4.25 -2.34
CA ASP A 356 39.73 4.94 -2.81
C ASP A 356 39.85 6.37 -2.25
N ASP A 357 38.71 7.03 -1.99
CA ASP A 357 38.62 8.38 -1.44
C ASP A 357 37.64 8.42 -0.24
N PRO A 358 38.14 8.23 1.00
CA PRO A 358 37.31 8.21 2.19
C PRO A 358 36.59 9.53 2.52
N ASP A 359 36.88 10.63 1.84
CA ASP A 359 36.18 11.91 2.03
C ASP A 359 35.08 12.12 0.96
N ALA A 360 34.95 11.21 -0.01
CA ALA A 360 33.97 11.31 -1.09
C ALA A 360 32.52 11.02 -0.63
N HIS A 361 31.58 11.65 -1.33
CA HIS A 361 30.14 11.50 -1.13
C HIS A 361 29.40 11.27 -2.46
N ILE A 362 28.18 10.76 -2.37
CA ILE A 362 27.24 10.59 -3.48
C ILE A 362 26.15 11.65 -3.31
N PHE A 363 26.14 12.66 -4.16
CA PHE A 363 25.15 13.72 -4.16
C PHE A 363 24.00 13.38 -5.12
N HIS A 364 22.77 13.59 -4.67
CA HIS A 364 21.57 13.42 -5.46
C HIS A 364 20.57 14.53 -5.14
N TYR A 365 19.62 14.80 -6.04
CA TYR A 365 18.72 15.93 -5.85
C TYR A 365 17.48 15.58 -5.04
N ALA A 366 16.92 14.37 -5.10
CA ALA A 366 15.61 14.08 -4.51
C ALA A 366 15.61 12.84 -3.57
N PRO A 367 14.61 12.73 -2.68
CA PRO A 367 14.45 11.51 -1.88
C PRO A 367 14.17 10.24 -2.69
N TYR A 368 13.80 10.39 -3.97
CA TYR A 368 13.44 9.29 -4.86
C TYR A 368 14.63 8.35 -5.07
N GLU A 369 15.80 8.88 -5.42
CA GLU A 369 17.03 8.09 -5.69
C GLU A 369 17.39 7.14 -4.54
N VAL A 370 17.43 7.64 -3.30
CA VAL A 370 17.69 6.81 -2.11
C VAL A 370 16.61 5.77 -1.89
N THR A 371 15.34 6.14 -2.14
CA THR A 371 14.21 5.23 -2.02
C THR A 371 14.29 4.12 -3.07
N ALA A 372 14.66 4.45 -4.31
CA ALA A 372 14.82 3.53 -5.41
C ALA A 372 16.01 2.58 -5.17
N VAL A 373 17.17 3.08 -4.73
CA VAL A 373 18.34 2.25 -4.37
C VAL A 373 18.01 1.25 -3.25
N LYS A 374 17.32 1.67 -2.19
CA LYS A 374 16.84 0.78 -1.11
C LYS A 374 15.88 -0.28 -1.66
N ARG A 375 14.93 0.13 -2.50
CA ARG A 375 13.93 -0.74 -3.11
C ARG A 375 14.59 -1.79 -4.00
N LEU A 376 15.52 -1.39 -4.88
CA LEU A 376 16.23 -2.27 -5.81
C LEU A 376 17.09 -3.29 -5.06
N ALA A 377 17.80 -2.89 -4.01
CA ALA A 377 18.56 -3.80 -3.17
C ALA A 377 17.67 -4.91 -2.59
N ALA A 378 16.48 -4.54 -2.12
CA ALA A 378 15.51 -5.47 -1.53
C ALA A 378 14.77 -6.33 -2.57
N VAL A 379 14.36 -5.74 -3.70
CA VAL A 379 13.63 -6.43 -4.79
C VAL A 379 14.53 -7.46 -5.48
N HIS A 380 15.80 -7.11 -5.73
CA HIS A 380 16.75 -8.03 -6.36
C HIS A 380 17.48 -8.93 -5.36
N GLY A 381 17.36 -8.66 -4.06
CA GLY A 381 18.05 -9.40 -2.99
C GLY A 381 19.58 -9.33 -3.11
N THR A 382 20.14 -8.21 -3.57
CA THR A 382 21.58 -8.04 -3.83
C THR A 382 22.08 -6.70 -3.28
N ARG A 383 23.37 -6.64 -2.94
CA ARG A 383 24.06 -5.45 -2.39
C ARG A 383 23.36 -4.79 -1.19
N GLU A 384 22.46 -5.49 -0.49
CA GLU A 384 21.71 -4.97 0.67
C GLU A 384 22.65 -4.37 1.74
N GLU A 385 23.79 -5.00 2.00
CA GLU A 385 24.75 -4.53 3.01
C GLU A 385 25.58 -3.32 2.56
N ALA A 386 25.96 -3.25 1.28
CA ALA A 386 26.66 -2.09 0.73
C ALA A 386 25.75 -0.85 0.75
N VAL A 387 24.49 -1.02 0.37
CA VAL A 387 23.48 0.06 0.46
C VAL A 387 23.24 0.49 1.90
N ASP A 388 23.09 -0.44 2.85
CA ASP A 388 22.92 -0.10 4.27
C ASP A 388 24.14 0.67 4.81
N GLU A 389 25.37 0.28 4.42
CA GLU A 389 26.60 0.99 4.80
C GLU A 389 26.63 2.43 4.25
N LEU A 390 26.34 2.63 2.96
CA LEU A 390 26.30 3.97 2.34
C LEU A 390 25.33 4.90 3.07
N LEU A 391 24.18 4.37 3.51
CA LEU A 391 23.15 5.15 4.19
C LEU A 391 23.51 5.42 5.65
N ARG A 392 24.04 4.42 6.37
CA ARG A 392 24.41 4.56 7.79
C ARG A 392 25.61 5.47 7.99
N SER A 393 26.55 5.46 7.05
CA SER A 393 27.73 6.34 7.06
C SER A 393 27.45 7.75 6.53
N GLY A 394 26.20 8.05 6.12
CA GLY A 394 25.81 9.38 5.64
C GLY A 394 26.42 9.76 4.30
N ARG A 395 26.83 8.78 3.47
CA ARG A 395 27.53 9.01 2.21
C ARG A 395 26.63 9.48 1.07
N MET A 396 25.33 9.21 1.15
CA MET A 396 24.34 9.75 0.20
C MET A 396 23.77 11.06 0.73
N VAL A 397 24.01 12.16 0.02
CA VAL A 397 23.64 13.52 0.42
C VAL A 397 22.51 14.05 -0.47
N ASP A 398 21.36 14.33 0.16
CA ASP A 398 20.16 14.89 -0.47
C ASP A 398 20.26 16.42 -0.56
N LEU A 399 20.55 16.94 -1.77
CA LEU A 399 20.67 18.38 -1.97
C LEU A 399 19.32 19.12 -1.92
N TYR A 400 18.19 18.49 -2.21
CA TYR A 400 16.87 19.13 -2.03
C TYR A 400 16.58 19.39 -0.56
N ALA A 401 16.91 18.45 0.33
CA ALA A 401 16.79 18.64 1.77
C ALA A 401 17.67 19.80 2.25
N VAL A 402 18.92 19.86 1.77
CA VAL A 402 19.84 20.98 2.08
C VAL A 402 19.28 22.31 1.59
N VAL A 403 18.88 22.41 0.32
CA VAL A 403 18.33 23.65 -0.26
C VAL A 403 17.10 24.12 0.51
N ARG A 404 16.16 23.22 0.83
CA ARG A 404 14.94 23.56 1.58
C ARG A 404 15.20 24.02 3.01
N LYS A 405 16.24 23.51 3.65
CA LYS A 405 16.64 23.91 5.00
C LYS A 405 17.40 25.24 4.95
N ALA A 406 18.35 25.36 4.03
CA ALA A 406 19.28 26.48 3.94
C ALA A 406 18.69 27.74 3.30
N LEU A 407 17.90 27.60 2.24
CA LEU A 407 17.52 28.69 1.34
C LEU A 407 16.00 28.86 1.23
N ARG A 408 15.59 30.12 1.06
CA ARG A 408 14.27 30.49 0.56
C ARG A 408 14.43 31.14 -0.80
N VAL A 409 13.74 30.63 -1.83
CA VAL A 409 13.85 31.12 -3.22
C VAL A 409 12.55 31.77 -3.70
N GLY A 410 12.64 32.74 -4.62
CA GLY A 410 11.52 33.44 -5.25
C GLY A 410 10.81 32.64 -6.36
N GLN A 411 11.27 31.42 -6.63
CA GLN A 411 10.71 30.51 -7.62
C GLN A 411 9.39 29.89 -7.15
N ARG A 412 8.57 29.41 -8.10
CA ARG A 412 7.26 28.77 -7.83
C ARG A 412 7.38 27.33 -7.31
N SER A 413 8.54 26.70 -7.52
CA SER A 413 8.84 25.33 -7.12
C SER A 413 10.29 25.21 -6.65
N TYR A 414 10.54 24.21 -5.82
CA TYR A 414 11.89 23.76 -5.42
C TYR A 414 12.32 22.53 -6.24
N SER A 415 11.74 22.28 -7.42
CA SER A 415 12.31 21.29 -8.35
C SER A 415 13.56 21.87 -9.01
N ILE A 416 14.54 21.04 -9.34
CA ILE A 416 15.84 21.46 -9.85
C ILE A 416 15.73 22.43 -11.05
N LYS A 417 14.80 22.16 -11.98
CA LYS A 417 14.46 23.00 -13.15
C LYS A 417 14.08 24.44 -12.83
N TYR A 418 13.41 24.67 -11.69
CA TYR A 418 13.06 26.03 -11.28
C TYR A 418 14.24 26.73 -10.60
N LEU A 419 15.20 25.98 -10.06
CA LEU A 419 16.40 26.53 -9.42
C LEU A 419 17.54 26.77 -10.42
N GLU A 420 17.60 26.03 -11.52
CA GLU A 420 18.59 26.15 -12.60
C GLU A 420 18.91 27.61 -12.97
N PRO A 421 17.96 28.55 -13.11
CA PRO A 421 18.29 29.95 -13.41
C PRO A 421 19.29 30.60 -12.43
N LEU A 422 19.44 30.08 -11.21
CA LEU A 422 20.39 30.58 -10.20
C LEU A 422 21.85 30.15 -10.46
N TYR A 423 22.07 29.04 -11.17
CA TYR A 423 23.41 28.43 -11.32
C TYR A 423 23.72 27.86 -12.71
N MET A 424 22.74 27.82 -13.62
CA MET A 424 22.82 27.39 -15.03
C MET A 424 22.36 28.52 -15.97
N PRO A 425 23.15 29.60 -16.17
CA PRO A 425 22.74 30.76 -16.98
C PRO A 425 22.74 30.50 -18.50
N GLU A 426 23.37 29.43 -18.98
CA GLU A 426 23.35 29.03 -20.39
C GLU A 426 22.09 28.18 -20.67
N THR A 427 20.98 28.84 -21.03
CA THR A 427 19.82 28.13 -21.58
C THR A 427 20.18 27.51 -22.93
N ARG A 428 19.84 26.23 -23.14
CA ARG A 428 19.89 25.57 -24.46
C ARG A 428 19.22 26.47 -25.50
N ASP A 429 19.98 26.90 -26.51
CA ASP A 429 19.44 27.46 -27.74
C ASP A 429 18.88 26.29 -28.56
N GLY A 430 17.64 25.92 -28.26
CA GLY A 430 16.97 24.74 -28.79
C GLY A 430 15.69 24.51 -28.01
N ASP A 431 14.57 24.98 -28.57
CA ASP A 431 13.22 24.59 -28.16
C ASP A 431 13.18 23.06 -27.92
N VAL A 432 13.27 22.61 -26.67
CA VAL A 432 12.49 21.44 -26.25
C VAL A 432 11.10 21.97 -25.91
N LYS A 433 10.45 22.54 -26.93
CA LYS A 433 8.99 22.51 -26.99
C LYS A 433 8.62 21.04 -27.07
N THR A 434 7.62 20.68 -26.28
CA THR A 434 7.17 19.32 -25.95
C THR A 434 8.17 18.53 -25.11
N ALA A 435 8.00 18.68 -23.79
CA ALA A 435 8.34 17.67 -22.82
C ALA A 435 7.59 16.38 -23.19
N VAL A 436 8.20 15.57 -24.04
CA VAL A 436 7.98 14.14 -24.04
C VAL A 436 8.68 13.69 -22.76
N SER A 437 7.94 13.11 -21.82
CA SER A 437 8.55 12.59 -20.59
C SER A 437 9.66 11.61 -20.93
N SER A 438 10.70 11.48 -20.09
CA SER A 438 11.76 10.47 -20.30
C SER A 438 11.17 9.07 -20.50
N ILE A 439 10.05 8.78 -19.82
CA ILE A 439 9.21 7.59 -20.00
C ILE A 439 8.68 7.46 -21.43
N GLU A 440 8.04 8.48 -22.00
CA GLU A 440 7.50 8.44 -23.37
C GLU A 440 8.63 8.29 -24.40
N ALA A 441 9.78 8.95 -24.21
CA ALA A 441 10.95 8.76 -25.06
C ALA A 441 11.48 7.32 -24.97
N TYR A 442 11.48 6.74 -23.76
CA TYR A 442 11.86 5.34 -23.58
C TYR A 442 10.85 4.36 -24.20
N GLU A 443 9.56 4.67 -24.17
CA GLU A 443 8.51 3.91 -24.88
C GLU A 443 8.72 3.93 -26.40
N ASP A 444 9.10 5.09 -26.96
CA ASP A 444 9.47 5.24 -28.37
C ASP A 444 10.69 4.38 -28.73
N TYR A 445 11.75 4.41 -27.91
CA TYR A 445 12.91 3.55 -28.07
C TYR A 445 12.51 2.07 -28.16
N LEU A 446 11.72 1.58 -27.22
CA LEU A 446 11.32 0.17 -27.19
C LEU A 446 10.47 -0.21 -28.41
N THR A 447 9.67 0.73 -28.92
CA THR A 447 8.85 0.54 -30.11
C THR A 447 9.72 0.42 -31.36
N LEU A 448 10.68 1.34 -31.55
CA LEU A 448 11.63 1.33 -32.66
C LEU A 448 12.52 0.08 -32.62
N ALA A 449 13.02 -0.28 -31.44
CA ALA A 449 13.83 -1.49 -31.25
C ALA A 449 13.05 -2.76 -31.64
N LYS A 450 11.76 -2.85 -31.30
CA LYS A 450 10.88 -3.97 -31.68
C LYS A 450 10.56 -4.00 -33.18
N ALA A 451 10.51 -2.83 -33.83
CA ALA A 451 10.31 -2.70 -35.27
C ALA A 451 11.56 -3.05 -36.10
N GLY A 452 12.74 -3.14 -35.46
CA GLY A 452 14.03 -3.36 -36.12
C GLY A 452 14.71 -2.08 -36.61
N ASP A 453 14.21 -0.91 -36.21
CA ASP A 453 14.70 0.41 -36.62
C ASP A 453 15.83 0.89 -35.68
N ILE A 454 16.95 0.17 -35.69
CA ILE A 454 18.03 0.30 -34.68
C ILE A 454 18.68 1.69 -34.66
N GLU A 455 18.93 2.30 -35.82
CA GLU A 455 19.59 3.62 -35.88
C GLU A 455 18.76 4.73 -35.22
N GLU A 456 17.44 4.71 -35.45
CA GLU A 456 16.49 5.65 -34.83
C GLU A 456 16.34 5.36 -33.33
N ALA A 457 16.29 4.08 -32.93
CA ALA A 457 16.26 3.67 -31.53
C ALA A 457 17.50 4.16 -30.75
N ASP A 458 18.70 4.06 -31.33
CA ASP A 458 19.95 4.52 -30.73
C ASP A 458 20.04 6.06 -30.63
N GLU A 459 19.36 6.80 -31.51
CA GLU A 459 19.23 8.25 -31.40
C GLU A 459 18.36 8.66 -30.22
N VAL A 460 17.24 7.94 -30.00
CA VAL A 460 16.37 8.16 -28.85
C VAL A 460 17.09 7.85 -27.53
N LEU A 461 17.84 6.74 -27.43
CA LEU A 461 18.63 6.43 -26.22
C LEU A 461 19.69 7.50 -25.92
N ARG A 462 20.35 8.04 -26.95
CA ARG A 462 21.28 9.16 -26.77
C ARG A 462 20.58 10.40 -26.23
N GLY A 463 19.39 10.72 -26.73
CA GLY A 463 18.59 11.82 -26.19
C GLY A 463 18.23 11.65 -24.71
N ILE A 464 17.93 10.41 -24.29
CA ILE A 464 17.67 10.09 -22.87
C ILE A 464 18.96 10.21 -22.04
N ALA A 465 20.10 9.69 -22.52
CA ALA A 465 21.40 9.86 -21.86
C ALA A 465 21.77 11.34 -21.70
N ASP A 466 21.63 12.15 -22.74
CA ASP A 466 21.93 13.58 -22.71
C ASP A 466 21.05 14.33 -21.71
N TYR A 467 19.79 13.89 -21.55
CA TYR A 467 18.86 14.45 -20.57
C TYR A 467 19.30 14.11 -19.13
N ASN A 468 19.60 12.85 -18.85
CA ASN A 468 20.01 12.41 -17.52
C ASN A 468 21.42 12.91 -17.14
N GLU A 469 22.36 13.00 -18.10
CA GLU A 469 23.65 13.66 -17.91
C GLU A 469 23.48 15.12 -17.51
N TYR A 470 22.54 15.84 -18.15
CA TYR A 470 22.23 17.22 -17.79
C TYR A 470 21.73 17.34 -16.35
N ASP A 471 20.83 16.46 -15.90
CA ASP A 471 20.31 16.47 -14.53
C ASP A 471 21.41 16.13 -13.49
N CYS A 472 22.32 15.20 -13.80
CA CYS A 472 23.51 14.94 -13.00
C CYS A 472 24.45 16.16 -12.91
N VAL A 473 24.71 16.82 -14.05
CA VAL A 473 25.54 18.05 -14.09
C VAL A 473 24.85 19.19 -13.33
N SER A 474 23.53 19.32 -13.44
CA SER A 474 22.74 20.32 -12.70
C SER A 474 22.92 20.12 -11.19
N THR A 475 22.91 18.88 -10.71
CA THR A 475 23.18 18.52 -9.31
C THR A 475 24.60 18.93 -8.87
N LEU A 476 25.61 18.71 -9.70
CA LEU A 476 26.98 19.20 -9.47
C LEU A 476 27.03 20.73 -9.36
N ARG A 477 26.44 21.45 -10.33
CA ARG A 477 26.43 22.92 -10.35
C ARG A 477 25.65 23.52 -9.19
N LEU A 478 24.62 22.82 -8.71
CA LEU A 478 23.90 23.20 -7.50
C LEU A 478 24.80 23.12 -6.26
N LEU A 479 25.58 22.04 -6.10
CA LEU A 479 26.52 21.93 -4.98
C LEU A 479 27.57 23.07 -5.01
N GLU A 480 28.13 23.35 -6.18
CA GLU A 480 29.05 24.49 -6.39
C GLU A 480 28.38 25.82 -5.99
N PHE A 481 27.12 26.02 -6.38
CA PHE A 481 26.36 27.21 -5.98
C PHE A 481 26.15 27.29 -4.47
N LEU A 482 25.81 26.19 -3.79
CA LEU A 482 25.63 26.17 -2.34
C LEU A 482 26.92 26.51 -1.60
N HIS A 483 28.07 26.00 -2.06
CA HIS A 483 29.38 26.38 -1.50
C HIS A 483 29.70 27.86 -1.73
N ARG A 484 29.41 28.41 -2.91
CA ARG A 484 29.56 29.83 -3.19
C ARG A 484 28.68 30.69 -2.26
N VAL A 485 27.41 30.32 -2.07
CA VAL A 485 26.50 31.03 -1.15
C VAL A 485 27.02 30.98 0.29
N ARG A 486 27.51 29.82 0.74
CA ARG A 486 28.14 29.65 2.05
C ARG A 486 29.32 30.61 2.24
N GLU A 487 30.21 30.67 1.25
CA GLU A 487 31.40 31.53 1.27
C GLU A 487 31.04 33.02 1.26
N GLU A 488 30.11 33.44 0.39
CA GLU A 488 29.61 34.81 0.31
C GLU A 488 28.92 35.26 1.61
N ALA A 489 28.22 34.35 2.29
CA ALA A 489 27.58 34.59 3.58
C ALA A 489 28.55 34.56 4.78
N GLY A 490 29.83 34.18 4.57
CA GLY A 490 30.81 34.07 5.64
C GLY A 490 30.52 32.95 6.64
N ILE A 491 29.88 31.86 6.19
CA ILE A 491 29.52 30.72 7.03
C ILE A 491 30.69 29.74 7.08
N GLU A 492 31.25 29.51 8.27
CA GLU A 492 32.32 28.53 8.46
C GLU A 492 31.79 27.09 8.44
N LEU A 493 32.62 26.15 7.96
CA LEU A 493 32.32 24.72 8.01
C LEU A 493 32.23 24.24 9.46
N ALA A 494 31.23 23.41 9.75
CA ALA A 494 31.12 22.76 11.04
C ALA A 494 32.36 21.88 11.27
N THR A 495 33.14 22.18 12.31
CA THR A 495 34.25 21.33 12.71
C THR A 495 33.69 20.19 13.55
N PRO A 496 33.89 18.91 13.19
CA PRO A 496 33.51 17.80 14.06
C PRO A 496 34.15 18.00 15.44
N ALA A 497 33.40 17.71 16.51
CA ALA A 497 33.97 17.75 17.85
C ALA A 497 35.21 16.85 17.90
N PRO A 498 36.35 17.30 18.48
CA PRO A 498 37.56 16.50 18.51
C PRO A 498 37.31 15.24 19.34
N GLU A 499 37.26 14.11 18.66
CA GLU A 499 37.17 12.79 19.28
C GLU A 499 38.53 12.40 19.85
N SER A 500 38.55 11.69 20.98
CA SER A 500 39.82 11.24 21.56
C SER A 500 40.42 10.11 20.69
N GLU A 501 41.75 10.01 20.63
CA GLU A 501 42.42 8.92 19.88
C GLU A 501 41.98 7.52 20.36
N VAL A 502 41.58 7.40 21.63
CA VAL A 502 41.09 6.16 22.24
C VAL A 502 39.69 5.83 21.74
N ASP A 503 38.78 6.81 21.73
CA ASP A 503 37.42 6.62 21.24
C ASP A 503 37.40 6.35 19.74
N ALA A 504 38.30 7.00 18.99
CA ALA A 504 38.44 6.77 17.56
C ALA A 504 38.94 5.36 17.23
N LEU A 505 39.92 4.84 17.99
CA LEU A 505 40.41 3.48 17.83
C LEU A 505 39.35 2.43 18.22
N LEU A 506 38.60 2.70 19.31
CA LEU A 506 37.51 1.82 19.76
C LEU A 506 36.41 1.73 18.70
N ARG A 507 35.94 2.86 18.18
CA ARG A 507 34.94 2.92 17.13
C ARG A 507 35.42 2.25 15.84
N GLN A 508 36.67 2.47 15.43
CA GLN A 508 37.26 1.78 14.27
C GLN A 508 37.29 0.26 14.47
N THR A 509 37.68 -0.21 15.66
CA THR A 509 37.69 -1.64 15.99
C THR A 509 36.27 -2.23 15.99
N GLU A 510 35.30 -1.51 16.55
CA GLU A 510 33.89 -1.92 16.56
C GLU A 510 33.28 -1.95 15.15
N GLU A 511 33.64 -0.99 14.30
CA GLU A 511 33.26 -0.91 12.88
C GLU A 511 33.84 -2.07 12.08
N GLU A 512 35.12 -2.40 12.26
CA GLU A 512 35.79 -3.53 11.62
C GLU A 512 35.15 -4.87 12.03
N GLU A 513 34.91 -5.08 13.33
CA GLU A 513 34.20 -6.28 13.79
C GLU A 513 32.77 -6.36 13.26
N ALA A 514 32.07 -5.22 13.22
CA ALA A 514 30.73 -5.16 12.65
C ALA A 514 30.74 -5.46 11.15
N ALA A 515 31.74 -4.99 10.41
CA ALA A 515 31.93 -5.27 8.99
C ALA A 515 32.22 -6.76 8.74
N LEU A 516 33.06 -7.38 9.56
CA LEU A 516 33.32 -8.81 9.47
C LEU A 516 32.05 -9.64 9.71
N ARG A 517 31.29 -9.33 10.78
CA ARG A 517 30.02 -10.01 11.08
C ARG A 517 28.98 -9.85 9.95
N ARG A 518 29.00 -8.71 9.25
CA ARG A 518 28.16 -8.46 8.07
C ARG A 518 28.59 -9.33 6.89
N ALA A 519 29.88 -9.31 6.53
CA ALA A 519 30.42 -10.14 5.45
C ALA A 519 30.17 -11.64 5.65
N GLU A 520 30.37 -12.16 6.87
CA GLU A 520 30.05 -13.56 7.21
C GLU A 520 28.55 -13.87 6.99
N ARG A 521 27.67 -12.92 7.31
CA ARG A 521 26.23 -13.07 7.13
C ARG A 521 25.82 -13.02 5.66
N ALA A 522 26.38 -12.11 4.87
CA ALA A 522 26.16 -12.08 3.43
C ALA A 522 26.58 -13.40 2.77
N ALA A 523 27.75 -13.94 3.14
CA ALA A 523 28.23 -15.22 2.64
C ALA A 523 27.29 -16.38 3.04
N ALA A 524 26.80 -16.41 4.28
CA ALA A 524 25.85 -17.43 4.73
C ALA A 524 24.50 -17.36 3.99
N MET A 525 24.05 -16.15 3.64
CA MET A 525 22.83 -15.94 2.85
C MET A 525 23.02 -16.43 1.41
N ALA A 526 24.11 -16.03 0.75
CA ALA A 526 24.44 -16.45 -0.61
C ALA A 526 24.52 -17.97 -0.74
N ALA A 527 25.14 -18.64 0.24
CA ALA A 527 25.21 -20.11 0.27
C ALA A 527 23.85 -20.82 0.32
N LEU A 528 22.78 -20.15 0.76
CA LEU A 528 21.41 -20.68 0.75
C LEU A 528 20.64 -20.28 -0.51
N VAL A 529 20.87 -19.08 -1.03
CA VAL A 529 20.10 -18.49 -2.14
C VAL A 529 20.64 -18.91 -3.50
N ASP A 530 21.96 -18.91 -3.70
CA ASP A 530 22.57 -19.16 -5.01
C ASP A 530 22.20 -20.54 -5.57
N PRO A 531 22.21 -21.65 -4.80
CA PRO A 531 21.80 -22.96 -5.32
C PRO A 531 20.33 -23.00 -5.76
N LEU A 532 19.46 -22.22 -5.11
CA LEU A 532 18.04 -22.17 -5.46
C LEU A 532 17.82 -21.44 -6.78
N LEU A 533 18.62 -20.42 -7.08
CA LEU A 533 18.52 -19.60 -8.29
C LEU A 533 19.32 -20.14 -9.48
N ASP A 534 20.26 -21.06 -9.25
CA ASP A 534 21.13 -21.60 -10.30
C ASP A 534 20.34 -22.30 -11.42
N GLY A 535 20.60 -21.91 -12.67
CA GLY A 535 19.95 -22.48 -13.85
C GLY A 535 18.47 -22.12 -14.05
N LEU A 536 17.91 -21.14 -13.30
CA LEU A 536 16.58 -20.60 -13.60
C LEU A 536 16.61 -19.78 -14.91
N PRO A 537 15.51 -19.74 -15.68
CA PRO A 537 15.38 -18.82 -16.82
C PRO A 537 15.54 -17.34 -16.40
N ASP A 538 15.87 -16.47 -17.35
CA ASP A 538 15.96 -15.03 -17.11
C ASP A 538 14.58 -14.36 -17.02
N ASP A 539 13.59 -14.89 -17.76
CA ASP A 539 12.21 -14.39 -17.77
C ASP A 539 11.33 -15.24 -16.83
N PRO A 540 10.74 -14.65 -15.76
CA PRO A 540 9.76 -15.31 -14.92
C PRO A 540 8.55 -15.89 -15.66
N ALA A 541 8.21 -15.39 -16.86
CA ALA A 541 7.14 -15.95 -17.67
C ALA A 541 7.44 -17.36 -18.19
N ASP A 542 8.73 -17.72 -18.30
CA ASP A 542 9.19 -19.04 -18.73
C ASP A 542 9.34 -20.03 -17.55
N PHE A 543 9.06 -19.60 -16.32
CA PHE A 543 9.25 -20.43 -15.14
C PHE A 543 8.26 -21.60 -15.13
N THR A 544 8.78 -22.80 -14.86
CA THR A 544 7.93 -23.92 -14.45
C THR A 544 7.39 -23.68 -13.02
N PRO A 545 6.36 -24.42 -12.56
CA PRO A 545 5.92 -24.35 -11.16
C PRO A 545 7.03 -24.62 -10.14
N ASP A 546 8.02 -25.44 -10.51
CA ASP A 546 9.16 -25.76 -9.67
C ASP A 546 10.17 -24.60 -9.63
N ASP A 547 10.38 -23.91 -10.76
CA ASP A 547 11.19 -22.70 -10.84
C ASP A 547 10.59 -21.56 -10.01
N HIS A 548 9.27 -21.35 -10.11
CA HIS A 548 8.56 -20.41 -9.24
C HIS A 548 8.74 -20.75 -7.76
N ALA A 549 8.64 -22.03 -7.39
CA ALA A 549 8.81 -22.43 -6.00
C ALA A 549 10.23 -22.18 -5.49
N ARG A 550 11.25 -22.47 -6.31
CA ARG A 550 12.67 -22.21 -5.97
C ARG A 550 12.95 -20.72 -5.81
N ALA A 551 12.52 -19.91 -6.78
CA ALA A 551 12.69 -18.45 -6.74
C ALA A 551 11.99 -17.82 -5.53
N LEU A 552 10.78 -18.28 -5.21
CA LEU A 552 10.01 -17.76 -4.09
C LEU A 552 10.57 -18.21 -2.72
N LEU A 553 11.13 -19.43 -2.63
CA LEU A 553 11.87 -19.86 -1.45
C LEU A 553 13.13 -19.02 -1.24
N ALA A 554 13.89 -18.77 -2.32
CA ALA A 554 15.05 -17.89 -2.30
C ALA A 554 14.69 -16.47 -1.83
N ALA A 555 13.60 -15.91 -2.37
CA ALA A 555 13.06 -14.61 -1.96
C ALA A 555 12.58 -14.57 -0.49
N SER A 556 12.17 -15.71 0.06
CA SER A 556 11.76 -15.84 1.46
C SER A 556 12.96 -15.89 2.42
N VAL A 557 14.17 -16.25 1.95
CA VAL A 557 15.37 -16.22 2.79
C VAL A 557 15.72 -14.75 3.11
N GLY A 558 15.86 -14.44 4.39
CA GLY A 558 16.08 -13.06 4.87
C GLY A 558 14.81 -12.21 4.98
N TYR A 559 13.62 -12.77 4.71
CA TYR A 559 12.32 -12.08 4.81
C TYR A 559 12.16 -11.36 6.15
N HIS A 560 12.32 -12.07 7.28
CA HIS A 560 12.07 -11.47 8.60
C HIS A 560 13.06 -10.37 8.97
N ARG A 561 14.26 -10.35 8.36
CA ARG A 561 15.22 -9.25 8.52
C ARG A 561 14.70 -8.01 7.80
N ARG A 562 14.33 -8.16 6.52
CA ARG A 562 13.77 -7.06 5.70
C ARG A 562 12.54 -6.43 6.35
N GLU A 563 11.69 -7.23 7.00
CA GLU A 563 10.54 -6.73 7.78
C GLU A 563 10.95 -5.83 8.98
N THR A 564 12.12 -6.05 9.58
CA THR A 564 12.58 -5.26 10.73
C THR A 564 13.40 -4.02 10.36
N ASN A 565 13.94 -3.96 9.13
CA ASN A 565 14.80 -2.85 8.68
C ASN A 565 14.09 -1.48 8.67
N PRO A 566 12.86 -1.34 8.14
CA PRO A 566 12.15 -0.06 8.12
C PRO A 566 12.00 0.56 9.52
N ALA A 567 11.65 -0.26 10.52
CA ALA A 567 11.52 0.20 11.89
C ALA A 567 12.86 0.70 12.46
N TRP A 568 13.99 0.08 12.10
CA TRP A 568 15.31 0.57 12.46
C TRP A 568 15.68 1.87 11.77
N TRP A 569 15.48 1.97 10.45
CA TRP A 569 15.76 3.19 9.69
C TRP A 569 14.93 4.36 10.22
N GLU A 570 13.65 4.13 10.48
CA GLU A 570 12.75 5.12 11.02
C GLU A 570 13.17 5.55 12.43
N PHE A 571 13.55 4.60 13.28
CA PHE A 571 14.08 4.89 14.61
C PHE A 571 15.32 5.81 14.55
N PHE A 572 16.28 5.54 13.68
CA PHE A 572 17.48 6.38 13.55
C PHE A 572 17.16 7.74 12.92
N ARG A 573 16.27 7.80 11.92
CA ARG A 573 15.76 9.06 11.35
C ARG A 573 15.14 9.93 12.44
N GLN A 574 14.25 9.38 13.26
CA GLN A 574 13.56 10.10 14.34
C GLN A 574 14.51 10.57 15.44
N LEU A 575 15.56 9.78 15.73
CA LEU A 575 16.59 10.16 16.68
C LEU A 575 17.39 11.38 16.21
N ALA A 576 17.67 11.47 14.90
CA ALA A 576 18.39 12.57 14.27
C ALA A 576 17.50 13.79 13.92
N ALA A 577 16.19 13.60 13.77
CA ALA A 577 15.27 14.64 13.31
C ALA A 577 15.20 15.86 14.25
N PRO A 578 15.01 17.08 13.74
CA PRO A 578 14.64 18.24 14.54
C PRO A 578 13.33 18.01 15.33
N VAL A 579 13.18 18.64 16.50
CA VAL A 579 11.99 18.45 17.35
C VAL A 579 10.70 18.87 16.65
N GLY A 580 10.72 19.96 15.87
CA GLY A 580 9.54 20.42 15.12
C GLY A 580 9.04 19.42 14.07
N ASP A 581 9.93 18.59 13.51
CA ASP A 581 9.53 17.52 12.60
C ASP A 581 8.87 16.35 13.36
N LEU A 582 9.35 16.07 14.58
CA LEU A 582 8.74 15.06 15.46
C LEU A 582 7.34 15.48 15.96
N GLU A 583 7.06 16.78 16.09
CA GLU A 583 5.72 17.27 16.45
C GLU A 583 4.69 16.98 15.35
N ALA A 584 5.13 16.87 14.10
CA ALA A 584 4.32 16.47 12.96
C ALA A 584 4.25 14.95 12.77
N ASP A 585 5.14 14.19 13.40
CA ASP A 585 5.21 12.73 13.29
C ASP A 585 4.19 12.04 14.21
N THR A 586 3.20 11.39 13.59
CA THR A 586 2.11 10.69 14.30
C THR A 586 2.55 9.42 15.03
N THR A 587 3.80 8.98 14.87
CA THR A 587 4.36 7.78 15.53
C THR A 587 5.20 8.11 16.77
N CYS A 588 5.46 9.40 17.01
CA CYS A 588 6.16 9.89 18.19
C CYS A 588 5.19 10.63 19.14
N ALA A 589 5.68 10.98 20.33
CA ALA A 589 5.02 11.95 21.18
C ALA A 589 6.01 13.01 21.65
N VAL A 590 5.76 14.27 21.28
CA VAL A 590 6.48 15.42 21.82
C VAL A 590 5.70 15.94 23.04
N PRO A 591 6.28 15.89 24.24
CA PRO A 591 5.61 16.29 25.47
C PRO A 591 5.38 17.82 25.52
N VAL A 592 4.17 18.23 25.87
CA VAL A 592 3.86 19.61 26.30
C VAL A 592 4.42 19.84 27.71
N SER A 593 4.38 18.81 28.56
CA SER A 593 5.06 18.83 29.86
C SER A 593 5.45 17.43 30.31
N VAL A 594 6.51 17.35 31.11
CA VAL A 594 6.99 16.12 31.72
C VAL A 594 7.20 16.31 33.22
N SER A 595 6.61 15.43 34.02
CA SER A 595 6.85 15.30 35.46
C SER A 595 7.62 14.01 35.74
N ALA A 596 8.70 14.10 36.52
CA ALA A 596 9.55 12.96 36.85
C ALA A 596 9.46 12.63 38.34
N GLY A 597 9.22 11.37 38.67
CA GLY A 597 9.34 10.83 40.02
C GLY A 597 10.80 10.51 40.39
N GLU A 598 11.02 10.20 41.65
CA GLU A 598 12.35 9.83 42.16
C GLU A 598 12.84 8.48 41.62
N TRP A 599 14.17 8.36 41.47
CA TRP A 599 14.82 7.10 41.16
C TRP A 599 14.78 6.15 42.36
N VAL A 600 14.21 4.96 42.15
CA VAL A 600 14.18 3.87 43.11
C VAL A 600 15.35 2.92 42.80
N PRO A 601 16.29 2.70 43.74
CA PRO A 601 17.43 1.81 43.53
C PRO A 601 16.99 0.34 43.39
N PRO A 602 17.80 -0.52 42.72
CA PRO A 602 17.47 -1.93 42.55
C PRO A 602 17.26 -2.64 43.89
N SER A 603 16.24 -3.50 43.97
CA SER A 603 15.99 -4.38 45.12
C SER A 603 15.84 -5.85 44.70
N GLY A 604 16.38 -6.78 45.51
CA GLY A 604 16.31 -8.21 45.24
C GLY A 604 17.17 -8.67 44.05
N ARG A 605 16.56 -9.41 43.09
CA ARG A 605 17.25 -9.94 41.88
C ARG A 605 17.36 -8.92 40.73
N LEU A 606 16.81 -7.72 40.88
CA LEU A 606 16.85 -6.66 39.87
C LEU A 606 18.22 -5.98 39.87
N ARG A 607 18.70 -5.58 38.68
CA ARG A 607 20.03 -4.96 38.48
C ARG A 607 19.98 -3.47 38.09
N THR A 608 18.79 -2.92 37.86
CA THR A 608 18.59 -1.54 37.36
C THR A 608 17.80 -0.69 38.36
N ALA A 609 18.13 0.60 38.42
CA ALA A 609 17.30 1.61 39.08
C ALA A 609 16.11 1.97 38.18
N LYS A 610 14.99 2.39 38.77
CA LYS A 610 13.77 2.72 38.03
C LYS A 610 13.17 4.05 38.48
N ARG A 611 12.55 4.80 37.57
CA ARG A 611 11.68 5.94 37.92
C ARG A 611 10.40 5.94 37.09
N THR A 612 9.40 6.65 37.58
CA THR A 612 8.15 6.88 36.85
C THR A 612 8.15 8.29 36.27
N LEU A 613 7.81 8.41 34.98
CA LEU A 613 7.61 9.68 34.28
C LEU A 613 6.13 9.82 33.92
N THR A 614 5.58 11.02 34.08
CA THR A 614 4.26 11.40 33.57
C THR A 614 4.44 12.44 32.48
N VAL A 615 3.98 12.12 31.27
CA VAL A 615 4.16 12.91 30.06
C VAL A 615 2.79 13.38 29.58
N ALA A 616 2.57 14.69 29.55
CA ALA A 616 1.37 15.29 28.96
C ALA A 616 1.64 15.72 27.51
N CYS A 617 0.73 15.37 26.62
CA CYS A 617 0.76 15.66 25.18
C CYS A 617 -0.33 16.67 24.81
N ASP A 618 -0.19 17.29 23.64
CA ASP A 618 -1.18 18.21 23.09
C ASP A 618 -2.51 17.46 22.83
N PRO A 619 -3.67 17.93 23.35
CA PRO A 619 -4.97 17.36 23.06
C PRO A 619 -5.33 17.27 21.58
N ASP A 620 -4.82 18.19 20.76
CA ASP A 620 -5.05 18.19 19.31
C ASP A 620 -4.06 17.26 18.57
N ARG A 621 -3.02 16.77 19.25
CA ARG A 621 -2.01 15.82 18.74
C ARG A 621 -1.74 14.70 19.77
N PRO A 622 -2.67 13.76 19.93
CA PRO A 622 -2.54 12.69 20.91
C PRO A 622 -1.41 11.72 20.56
N HIS A 623 -0.77 11.14 21.58
CA HIS A 623 0.30 10.15 21.39
C HIS A 623 -0.23 8.80 20.84
N PRO A 624 0.63 8.01 20.16
CA PRO A 624 0.23 6.74 19.55
C PRO A 624 0.38 5.51 20.48
N PHE A 625 1.04 5.63 21.63
CA PHE A 625 1.44 4.47 22.45
C PHE A 625 0.31 3.86 23.31
N ALA A 626 0.39 2.55 23.56
CA ALA A 626 -0.52 1.77 24.39
C ALA A 626 0.17 1.16 25.63
N VAL A 627 -0.63 0.75 26.61
CA VAL A 627 -0.12 0.14 27.85
C VAL A 627 0.62 -1.16 27.56
N GLY A 628 1.87 -1.23 28.02
CA GLY A 628 2.75 -2.37 27.86
C GLY A 628 3.79 -2.21 26.76
N ASP A 629 3.68 -1.19 25.91
CA ASP A 629 4.64 -0.91 24.84
C ASP A 629 6.02 -0.59 25.40
N GLY A 630 7.05 -1.11 24.73
CA GLY A 630 8.41 -0.63 24.90
C GLY A 630 8.59 0.63 24.06
N VAL A 631 9.09 1.69 24.66
CA VAL A 631 9.33 2.98 24.02
C VAL A 631 10.76 3.42 24.28
N ARG A 632 11.25 4.37 23.49
CA ARG A 632 12.56 4.96 23.67
C ARG A 632 12.45 6.45 23.92
N LEU A 633 13.01 6.91 25.03
CA LEU A 633 13.01 8.30 25.46
C LEU A 633 14.20 9.00 24.83
N ARG A 634 13.97 10.07 24.07
CA ARG A 634 15.03 10.92 23.50
C ARG A 634 15.37 12.04 24.47
N TYR A 635 16.64 12.18 24.80
CA TYR A 635 17.22 13.29 25.57
C TYR A 635 18.09 14.17 24.67
N SER A 636 18.74 15.18 25.24
CA SER A 636 19.57 16.10 24.47
C SER A 636 20.83 15.42 23.90
N ALA A 637 21.40 14.43 24.62
CA ALA A 637 22.64 13.75 24.25
C ALA A 637 22.49 12.24 23.98
N ASP A 638 21.45 11.59 24.50
CA ASP A 638 21.27 10.13 24.41
C ASP A 638 19.80 9.70 24.22
N ALA A 639 19.57 8.40 24.16
CA ALA A 639 18.23 7.83 24.21
C ALA A 639 18.17 6.57 25.10
N ARG A 640 17.06 6.39 25.83
CA ARG A 640 16.93 5.35 26.86
C ARG A 640 15.64 4.55 26.75
N ASP A 641 15.67 3.30 27.17
CA ASP A 641 14.48 2.45 27.18
C ASP A 641 13.53 2.79 28.32
N ALA A 642 12.25 2.84 27.98
CA ALA A 642 11.17 2.91 28.94
C ALA A 642 10.00 2.01 28.52
N LYS A 643 9.06 1.84 29.44
CA LYS A 643 7.84 1.06 29.20
C LYS A 643 6.61 1.87 29.55
N VAL A 644 5.59 1.81 28.72
CA VAL A 644 4.29 2.42 29.01
C VAL A 644 3.57 1.58 30.07
N VAL A 645 3.30 2.17 31.24
CA VAL A 645 2.59 1.50 32.34
C VAL A 645 1.14 1.95 32.47
N ALA A 646 0.84 3.18 32.07
CA ALA A 646 -0.51 3.70 31.89
C ALA A 646 -0.54 4.68 30.71
N ALA A 647 -1.69 4.81 30.05
CA ALA A 647 -1.86 5.68 28.90
C ALA A 647 -3.31 6.18 28.83
N SER A 648 -3.49 7.46 28.51
CA SER A 648 -4.77 8.08 28.15
C SER A 648 -4.69 8.62 26.71
N ALA A 649 -5.52 9.60 26.33
CA ALA A 649 -5.38 10.25 25.02
C ALA A 649 -4.26 11.30 24.99
N VAL A 650 -4.00 11.95 26.12
CA VAL A 650 -3.13 13.12 26.25
C VAL A 650 -2.09 12.95 27.33
N GLU A 651 -2.01 11.78 27.96
CA GLU A 651 -1.08 11.52 29.06
C GLU A 651 -0.54 10.10 29.00
N LEU A 652 0.79 9.98 29.14
CA LEU A 652 1.50 8.71 29.30
C LEU A 652 2.13 8.65 30.68
N THR A 653 2.03 7.48 31.31
CA THR A 653 2.89 7.12 32.44
C THR A 653 3.90 6.09 31.96
N LEU A 654 5.18 6.43 32.09
CA LEU A 654 6.32 5.64 31.60
C LEU A 654 7.17 5.18 32.78
N GLU A 655 7.62 3.93 32.75
CA GLU A 655 8.62 3.39 33.67
C GLU A 655 9.97 3.33 32.92
N GLU A 656 10.89 4.20 33.30
CA GLU A 656 12.26 4.23 32.77
C GLU A 656 13.17 3.38 33.66
N SER A 657 14.11 2.66 33.07
CA SER A 657 15.13 1.89 33.80
C SER A 657 16.53 2.31 33.36
N SER A 658 17.44 2.49 34.31
CA SER A 658 18.86 2.80 34.04
C SER A 658 19.79 2.00 34.94
N ALA A 659 21.06 1.92 34.57
CA ALA A 659 22.10 1.44 35.47
C ALA A 659 22.21 2.41 36.67
N PRO A 660 22.44 1.93 37.91
CA PRO A 660 22.42 2.79 39.09
C PRO A 660 23.39 3.99 39.03
N ASP A 661 24.52 3.81 38.37
CA ASP A 661 25.59 4.78 38.12
C ASP A 661 25.34 5.71 36.91
N SER A 662 24.29 5.46 36.13
CA SER A 662 23.89 6.24 34.95
C SER A 662 22.50 6.87 35.12
N THR A 663 22.08 7.14 36.36
CA THR A 663 20.82 7.84 36.64
C THR A 663 20.98 9.36 36.43
N SER A 664 19.93 10.01 35.91
CA SER A 664 19.92 11.45 35.63
C SER A 664 18.53 12.04 35.89
N ASP A 665 18.48 13.33 36.26
CA ASP A 665 17.25 14.10 36.45
C ASP A 665 16.78 14.81 35.16
N GLU A 666 17.49 14.63 34.05
CA GLU A 666 17.09 15.16 32.74
C GLU A 666 15.70 14.65 32.34
N ARG A 667 14.97 15.47 31.58
CA ARG A 667 13.63 15.16 31.07
C ARG A 667 13.71 14.87 29.57
N PRO A 668 12.97 13.87 29.08
CA PRO A 668 12.97 13.57 27.66
C PRO A 668 12.31 14.68 26.85
N VAL A 669 12.87 14.92 25.67
CA VAL A 669 12.37 15.87 24.66
C VAL A 669 11.34 15.21 23.75
N ALA A 670 11.37 13.88 23.60
CA ALA A 670 10.38 13.12 22.85
C ALA A 670 10.28 11.67 23.35
N VAL A 671 9.14 11.04 23.10
CA VAL A 671 8.92 9.60 23.25
C VAL A 671 8.82 8.99 21.86
N LEU A 672 9.75 8.08 21.54
CA LEU A 672 9.88 7.38 20.27
C LEU A 672 9.40 5.93 20.40
N PRO A 673 9.02 5.28 19.28
CA PRO A 673 8.79 3.83 19.25
C PRO A 673 9.99 3.04 19.78
N GLY A 674 9.73 1.90 20.43
CA GLY A 674 10.78 0.98 20.85
C GLY A 674 11.43 0.25 19.67
N GLY A 675 12.59 -0.38 19.91
CA GLY A 675 13.29 -1.17 18.89
C GLY A 675 12.47 -2.39 18.42
N PRO A 676 12.69 -2.86 17.17
CA PRO A 676 11.91 -3.96 16.61
C PRO A 676 12.16 -5.30 17.31
N VAL A 677 11.18 -6.20 17.21
CA VAL A 677 11.25 -7.54 17.80
C VAL A 677 12.25 -8.39 17.02
N ARG A 678 13.14 -9.10 17.74
CA ARG A 678 14.09 -10.02 17.10
C ARG A 678 13.35 -11.14 16.34
N PRO A 679 13.70 -11.41 15.07
CA PRO A 679 12.96 -12.35 14.22
C PRO A 679 13.20 -13.83 14.56
N ALA A 680 14.33 -14.16 15.19
CA ALA A 680 14.66 -15.53 15.58
C ALA A 680 13.57 -16.16 16.47
N PRO A 681 13.21 -17.45 16.26
CA PRO A 681 13.91 -18.43 15.43
C PRO A 681 13.31 -18.65 14.03
N LYS A 682 12.49 -17.71 13.51
CA LYS A 682 11.73 -17.94 12.26
C LYS A 682 12.62 -17.95 11.01
N ASP A 683 13.60 -17.06 10.98
CA ASP A 683 14.60 -16.95 9.92
C ASP A 683 15.45 -18.22 9.80
N GLU A 684 15.88 -18.79 10.93
CA GLU A 684 16.61 -20.06 10.99
C GLU A 684 15.79 -21.22 10.38
N ALA A 685 14.48 -21.28 10.66
CA ALA A 685 13.62 -22.34 10.13
C ALA A 685 13.40 -22.23 8.61
N VAL A 686 13.31 -21.01 8.04
CA VAL A 686 13.27 -20.81 6.58
C VAL A 686 14.61 -21.20 5.95
N ALA A 687 15.73 -20.86 6.59
CA ALA A 687 17.06 -21.26 6.14
C ALA A 687 17.23 -22.80 6.11
N ASP A 688 16.66 -23.51 7.09
CA ASP A 688 16.68 -24.98 7.10
C ASP A 688 15.87 -25.58 5.94
N LEU A 689 14.71 -24.99 5.59
CA LEU A 689 13.94 -25.41 4.41
C LEU A 689 14.70 -25.12 3.12
N ALA A 690 15.32 -23.94 3.00
CA ALA A 690 16.16 -23.59 1.85
C ALA A 690 17.32 -24.57 1.68
N ARG A 691 17.99 -24.95 2.77
CA ARG A 691 19.06 -25.95 2.76
C ARG A 691 18.55 -27.33 2.33
N LEU A 692 17.44 -27.79 2.88
CA LEU A 692 16.83 -29.07 2.50
C LEU A 692 16.53 -29.13 0.99
N VAL A 693 15.95 -28.06 0.44
CA VAL A 693 15.66 -27.98 -1.01
C VAL A 693 16.96 -27.95 -1.80
N GLY A 694 17.91 -27.08 -1.43
CA GLY A 694 19.21 -26.98 -2.11
C GLY A 694 19.99 -28.30 -2.15
N GLU A 695 19.96 -29.09 -1.08
CA GLU A 695 20.61 -30.40 -0.98
C GLU A 695 19.91 -31.51 -1.80
N THR A 696 18.65 -31.31 -2.20
CA THR A 696 17.85 -32.30 -2.93
C THR A 696 17.67 -31.98 -4.42
N LEU A 697 18.06 -30.77 -4.86
CA LEU A 697 18.02 -30.39 -6.27
C LEU A 697 18.79 -31.38 -7.18
N PRO A 698 18.29 -31.65 -8.40
CA PRO A 698 17.21 -30.93 -9.09
C PRO A 698 15.78 -31.37 -8.70
N GLU A 699 15.60 -32.42 -7.91
CA GLU A 699 14.27 -32.89 -7.51
C GLU A 699 13.80 -32.18 -6.23
N LEU A 700 12.64 -31.54 -6.28
CA LEU A 700 12.08 -30.87 -5.10
C LEU A 700 11.58 -31.89 -4.07
N PRO A 701 11.84 -31.68 -2.77
CA PRO A 701 11.49 -32.65 -1.74
C PRO A 701 9.97 -32.65 -1.48
N ALA A 702 9.46 -33.84 -1.12
CA ALA A 702 8.08 -34.04 -0.70
C ALA A 702 7.81 -33.36 0.66
N HIS A 703 7.50 -32.06 0.64
CA HIS A 703 7.35 -31.26 1.85
C HIS A 703 6.17 -30.28 1.75
N PRO A 704 5.37 -30.08 2.81
CA PRO A 704 4.20 -29.21 2.75
C PRO A 704 4.54 -27.75 2.44
N GLY A 705 5.69 -27.26 2.89
CA GLY A 705 6.17 -25.92 2.53
C GLY A 705 6.55 -25.77 1.04
N VAL A 706 7.04 -26.84 0.40
CA VAL A 706 7.37 -26.84 -1.02
C VAL A 706 6.11 -26.93 -1.86
N ASP A 707 5.19 -27.81 -1.50
CA ASP A 707 3.88 -27.94 -2.17
C ASP A 707 3.03 -26.65 -2.03
N LEU A 708 3.16 -25.93 -0.91
CA LEU A 708 2.59 -24.59 -0.75
C LEU A 708 3.13 -23.60 -1.78
N LEU A 709 4.45 -23.58 -1.99
CA LEU A 709 5.08 -22.72 -3.00
C LEU A 709 4.64 -23.08 -4.42
N ARG A 710 4.54 -24.38 -4.72
CA ARG A 710 4.08 -24.91 -6.02
C ARG A 710 2.57 -24.74 -6.25
N ARG A 711 1.80 -24.40 -5.22
CA ARG A 711 0.33 -24.35 -5.22
C ARG A 711 -0.30 -25.71 -5.60
N ILE A 712 0.16 -26.81 -5.01
CA ILE A 712 -0.34 -28.17 -5.31
C ILE A 712 -0.72 -28.91 -4.04
N PRO A 713 -2.01 -29.24 -3.81
CA PRO A 713 -2.40 -30.16 -2.75
C PRO A 713 -2.15 -31.61 -3.20
N ARG A 714 -1.26 -32.33 -2.50
CA ARG A 714 -0.92 -33.72 -2.83
C ARG A 714 -1.58 -34.70 -1.86
N LEU A 715 -2.39 -35.61 -2.42
CA LEU A 715 -3.19 -36.59 -1.69
C LEU A 715 -2.89 -38.03 -2.13
N ARG A 716 -3.04 -38.96 -1.19
CA ARG A 716 -3.09 -40.42 -1.40
C ARG A 716 -4.40 -40.78 -2.11
N GLY A 717 -4.40 -40.72 -3.44
CA GLY A 717 -5.58 -41.05 -4.25
C GLY A 717 -5.84 -40.13 -5.44
N GLY A 718 -5.05 -39.06 -5.61
CA GLY A 718 -5.16 -38.16 -6.76
C GLY A 718 -5.79 -36.81 -6.38
N ALA A 719 -6.90 -36.45 -7.02
CA ALA A 719 -7.54 -35.14 -6.89
C ALA A 719 -8.29 -34.95 -5.57
N LEU A 720 -8.57 -33.69 -5.22
CA LEU A 720 -9.40 -33.33 -4.08
C LEU A 720 -10.82 -33.93 -4.20
N PRO A 721 -11.39 -34.48 -3.10
CA PRO A 721 -12.80 -34.85 -3.06
C PRO A 721 -13.70 -33.67 -3.42
N ALA A 722 -14.72 -33.92 -4.26
CA ALA A 722 -15.69 -32.89 -4.63
C ALA A 722 -16.43 -32.37 -3.38
N PRO A 723 -16.76 -31.07 -3.30
CA PRO A 723 -17.54 -30.51 -2.20
C PRO A 723 -18.88 -31.25 -2.03
N GLY A 724 -19.10 -31.88 -0.87
CA GLY A 724 -20.38 -32.49 -0.50
C GLY A 724 -21.29 -31.52 0.26
N GLU A 725 -22.48 -31.97 0.65
CA GLU A 725 -23.40 -31.19 1.49
C GLU A 725 -22.82 -30.89 2.90
N ASP A 726 -21.99 -31.79 3.42
CA ASP A 726 -21.24 -31.59 4.67
C ASP A 726 -19.78 -31.24 4.38
N SER A 727 -19.51 -29.94 4.31
CA SER A 727 -18.17 -29.40 4.09
C SER A 727 -17.15 -29.83 5.16
N VAL A 728 -17.58 -30.10 6.40
CA VAL A 728 -16.69 -30.58 7.45
C VAL A 728 -16.24 -32.00 7.15
N ALA A 729 -17.17 -32.87 6.75
CA ALA A 729 -16.84 -34.25 6.38
C ALA A 729 -15.91 -34.31 5.16
N THR A 730 -16.18 -33.51 4.13
CA THR A 730 -15.31 -33.42 2.94
C THR A 730 -13.90 -32.95 3.29
N VAL A 731 -13.76 -31.93 4.15
CA VAL A 731 -12.42 -31.46 4.58
C VAL A 731 -11.70 -32.52 5.40
N ILE A 732 -12.40 -33.25 6.27
CA ILE A 732 -11.81 -34.36 7.04
C ILE A 732 -11.28 -35.45 6.10
N GLU A 733 -12.07 -35.86 5.10
CA GLU A 733 -11.66 -36.85 4.09
C GLU A 733 -10.39 -36.40 3.34
N ALA A 734 -10.35 -35.14 2.91
CA ALA A 734 -9.19 -34.59 2.23
C ALA A 734 -7.94 -34.56 3.13
N VAL A 735 -8.06 -34.14 4.39
CA VAL A 735 -6.94 -34.10 5.35
C VAL A 735 -6.45 -35.50 5.71
N ASP A 736 -7.33 -36.49 5.80
CA ASP A 736 -6.93 -37.88 6.06
C ASP A 736 -6.12 -38.47 4.90
N ALA A 737 -6.41 -38.03 3.68
CA ALA A 737 -5.72 -38.40 2.45
C ALA A 737 -4.46 -37.57 2.16
N LEU A 738 -4.15 -36.49 2.87
CA LEU A 738 -2.93 -35.70 2.62
C LEU A 738 -1.64 -36.54 2.74
N ASP A 739 -0.70 -36.29 1.83
CA ASP A 739 0.58 -37.00 1.77
C ASP A 739 1.79 -36.07 1.80
N GLY A 740 2.12 -35.56 2.98
CA GLY A 740 3.29 -34.69 3.13
C GLY A 740 3.08 -33.31 2.51
N SER A 741 1.84 -32.78 2.57
CA SER A 741 1.39 -31.67 1.72
C SER A 741 0.50 -30.66 2.45
N VAL A 742 -0.06 -29.71 1.69
CA VAL A 742 -0.88 -28.61 2.19
C VAL A 742 -2.33 -28.72 1.68
N LEU A 743 -3.28 -28.36 2.53
CA LEU A 743 -4.69 -28.14 2.14
C LEU A 743 -5.15 -26.76 2.59
N ALA A 744 -5.85 -26.04 1.72
CA ALA A 744 -6.40 -24.74 2.04
C ALA A 744 -7.92 -24.74 2.14
N VAL A 745 -8.44 -24.02 3.13
CA VAL A 745 -9.86 -23.75 3.30
C VAL A 745 -10.06 -22.26 3.51
N GLN A 746 -10.70 -21.62 2.53
CA GLN A 746 -11.16 -20.26 2.65
C GLN A 746 -12.50 -20.24 3.38
N GLY A 747 -12.54 -19.58 4.54
CA GLY A 747 -13.74 -19.42 5.34
C GLY A 747 -14.11 -17.95 5.51
N PRO A 748 -15.10 -17.44 4.77
CA PRO A 748 -15.65 -16.10 4.95
C PRO A 748 -16.14 -15.80 6.38
N PRO A 749 -16.44 -14.52 6.72
CA PRO A 749 -17.01 -14.13 8.00
C PRO A 749 -18.27 -14.92 8.36
N GLY A 750 -18.25 -15.56 9.53
CA GLY A 750 -19.37 -16.37 10.02
C GLY A 750 -19.55 -17.72 9.33
N ALA A 751 -18.65 -18.14 8.44
CA ALA A 751 -18.73 -19.43 7.75
C ALA A 751 -18.39 -20.65 8.63
N GLY A 752 -17.92 -20.42 9.86
CA GLY A 752 -17.68 -21.48 10.84
C GLY A 752 -16.27 -22.06 10.81
N LYS A 753 -15.23 -21.30 10.42
CA LYS A 753 -13.82 -21.73 10.46
C LYS A 753 -13.42 -22.40 11.78
N THR A 754 -13.71 -21.77 12.92
CA THR A 754 -13.39 -22.31 14.25
C THR A 754 -14.19 -23.58 14.57
N TYR A 755 -15.42 -23.70 14.07
CA TYR A 755 -16.23 -24.91 14.19
C TYR A 755 -15.63 -26.07 13.38
N LEU A 756 -15.25 -25.81 12.12
CA LEU A 756 -14.52 -26.75 11.27
C LEU A 756 -13.21 -27.20 11.93
N ALA A 757 -12.39 -26.25 12.40
CA ALA A 757 -11.12 -26.54 13.06
C ALA A 757 -11.32 -27.44 14.29
N GLY A 758 -12.28 -27.12 15.15
CA GLY A 758 -12.56 -27.92 16.35
C GLY A 758 -12.97 -29.36 16.04
N LYS A 759 -13.81 -29.57 15.00
CA LYS A 759 -14.23 -30.90 14.54
C LYS A 759 -13.07 -31.68 13.91
N LEU A 760 -12.30 -31.03 13.04
CA LEU A 760 -11.12 -31.61 12.39
C LEU A 760 -10.08 -32.06 13.42
N ILE A 761 -9.71 -31.18 14.35
CA ILE A 761 -8.70 -31.48 15.39
C ILE A 761 -9.18 -32.62 16.28
N ALA A 762 -10.45 -32.62 16.70
CA ALA A 762 -11.01 -33.70 17.51
C ALA A 762 -10.99 -35.05 16.77
N HIS A 763 -11.26 -35.07 15.46
CA HIS A 763 -11.13 -36.26 14.63
C HIS A 763 -9.68 -36.76 14.56
N LEU A 764 -8.74 -35.89 14.20
CA LEU A 764 -7.32 -36.22 14.07
C LEU A 764 -6.74 -36.77 15.38
N VAL A 765 -7.00 -36.11 16.50
CA VAL A 765 -6.50 -36.55 17.81
C VAL A 765 -7.10 -37.90 18.23
N ARG A 766 -8.40 -38.13 18.00
CA ARG A 766 -9.04 -39.45 18.25
C ARG A 766 -8.48 -40.56 17.37
N SER A 767 -8.00 -40.22 16.18
CA SER A 767 -7.30 -41.16 15.28
C SER A 767 -5.84 -41.43 15.69
N GLY A 768 -5.38 -40.85 16.82
CA GLY A 768 -4.02 -41.00 17.33
C GLY A 768 -3.00 -40.06 16.70
N ARG A 769 -3.43 -39.09 15.88
CA ARG A 769 -2.52 -38.12 15.24
C ARG A 769 -2.18 -36.97 16.19
N THR A 770 -0.94 -36.49 16.07
CA THR A 770 -0.45 -35.30 16.78
C THR A 770 -0.79 -34.03 16.01
N VAL A 771 -1.33 -33.01 16.70
CA VAL A 771 -1.83 -31.79 16.05
C VAL A 771 -1.23 -30.53 16.67
N GLY A 772 -0.65 -29.68 15.84
CA GLY A 772 -0.26 -28.32 16.19
C GLY A 772 -1.30 -27.30 15.72
N VAL A 773 -1.48 -26.20 16.47
CA VAL A 773 -2.30 -25.05 16.04
C VAL A 773 -1.51 -23.76 16.22
N THR A 774 -1.37 -23.00 15.13
CA THR A 774 -0.71 -21.69 15.10
C THR A 774 -1.59 -20.61 14.48
N SER A 775 -1.29 -19.36 14.81
CA SER A 775 -1.91 -18.15 14.23
C SER A 775 -1.05 -16.92 14.57
N ASN A 776 -1.42 -15.75 14.04
CA ASN A 776 -0.77 -14.47 14.31
C ASN A 776 -0.98 -13.98 15.76
N SER A 777 -2.04 -14.43 16.44
CA SER A 777 -2.33 -13.99 17.81
C SER A 777 -2.55 -15.17 18.77
N HIS A 778 -2.13 -14.98 20.02
CA HIS A 778 -2.41 -15.97 21.08
C HIS A 778 -3.91 -16.22 21.26
N LYS A 779 -4.75 -15.19 21.08
CA LYS A 779 -6.20 -15.30 21.28
C LYS A 779 -6.86 -16.19 20.22
N ALA A 780 -6.44 -16.07 18.96
CA ALA A 780 -6.93 -16.94 17.87
C ALA A 780 -6.59 -18.41 18.16
N VAL A 781 -5.33 -18.69 18.55
CA VAL A 781 -4.91 -20.03 18.96
C VAL A 781 -5.78 -20.57 20.09
N GLU A 782 -5.99 -19.80 21.16
CA GLU A 782 -6.79 -20.20 22.32
C GLU A 782 -8.26 -20.48 21.97
N ASN A 783 -8.84 -19.73 21.02
CA ASN A 783 -10.20 -19.97 20.54
C ASN A 783 -10.31 -21.33 19.82
N VAL A 784 -9.34 -21.69 18.99
CA VAL A 784 -9.28 -22.98 18.30
C VAL A 784 -9.06 -24.13 19.31
N LEU A 785 -8.15 -23.97 20.29
CA LEU A 785 -7.94 -24.95 21.35
C LEU A 785 -9.25 -25.21 22.13
N SER A 786 -9.94 -24.15 22.50
CA SER A 786 -11.22 -24.24 23.21
C SER A 786 -12.29 -24.96 22.39
N ALA A 787 -12.36 -24.68 21.08
CA ALA A 787 -13.29 -25.35 20.18
C ALA A 787 -12.97 -26.84 19.99
N ALA A 788 -11.69 -27.21 19.92
CA ALA A 788 -11.25 -28.60 19.87
C ALA A 788 -11.60 -29.35 21.17
N LEU A 789 -11.28 -28.78 22.33
CA LEU A 789 -11.61 -29.35 23.64
C LEU A 789 -13.13 -29.46 23.87
N GLY A 790 -13.93 -28.53 23.34
CA GLY A 790 -15.38 -28.65 23.36
C GLY A 790 -15.91 -29.87 22.58
N ASN A 791 -15.18 -30.33 21.55
CA ASN A 791 -15.53 -31.52 20.79
C ASN A 791 -14.90 -32.80 21.33
N ALA A 792 -13.74 -32.73 22.00
CA ALA A 792 -13.10 -33.87 22.65
C ALA A 792 -12.46 -33.45 23.99
N PRO A 793 -13.24 -33.39 25.09
CA PRO A 793 -12.81 -32.84 26.37
C PRO A 793 -11.65 -33.59 27.06
N SER A 794 -11.42 -34.85 26.70
CA SER A 794 -10.39 -35.70 27.30
C SER A 794 -9.06 -35.71 26.52
N MET A 795 -8.92 -34.92 25.45
CA MET A 795 -7.66 -34.88 24.70
C MET A 795 -6.55 -34.23 25.54
N ALA A 796 -5.32 -34.73 25.42
CA ALA A 796 -4.16 -34.06 25.97
C ALA A 796 -3.93 -32.75 25.19
N CYS A 797 -3.85 -31.62 25.91
CA CYS A 797 -3.72 -30.30 25.30
C CYS A 797 -2.75 -29.41 26.08
N ALA A 798 -1.80 -28.78 25.39
CA ALA A 798 -0.84 -27.86 26.00
C ALA A 798 -0.60 -26.59 25.16
N LYS A 799 -0.32 -25.48 25.85
CA LYS A 799 0.10 -24.21 25.23
C LYS A 799 1.02 -23.42 26.16
N ARG A 800 2.13 -22.92 25.64
CA ARG A 800 3.03 -22.04 26.41
C ARG A 800 2.28 -20.76 26.85
N PRO A 801 2.35 -20.35 28.12
CA PRO A 801 1.70 -19.13 28.58
C PRO A 801 2.43 -17.89 28.05
N ARG A 802 1.67 -16.82 27.75
CA ARG A 802 2.26 -15.52 27.38
C ARG A 802 2.92 -14.82 28.57
N ARG A 803 2.40 -15.06 29.78
CA ARG A 803 2.84 -14.49 31.06
C ARG A 803 2.85 -15.57 32.14
N THR A 804 2.44 -15.24 33.35
CA THR A 804 2.17 -16.20 34.42
C THR A 804 1.14 -17.24 33.94
N PRO A 805 1.37 -18.55 34.16
CA PRO A 805 0.38 -19.59 33.89
C PRO A 805 -0.96 -19.29 34.57
N ASP A 806 -2.07 -19.46 33.83
CA ASP A 806 -3.42 -19.27 34.36
C ASP A 806 -4.06 -20.63 34.68
N PRO A 807 -4.23 -21.00 35.97
CA PRO A 807 -4.76 -22.30 36.34
C PRO A 807 -6.24 -22.51 35.94
N ALA A 808 -6.95 -21.48 35.50
CA ALA A 808 -8.34 -21.60 35.03
C ALA A 808 -8.46 -22.11 33.58
N LEU A 809 -7.36 -22.14 32.81
CA LEU A 809 -7.39 -22.59 31.43
C LEU A 809 -7.45 -24.13 31.34
N PRO A 810 -8.20 -24.70 30.36
CA PRO A 810 -8.44 -26.14 30.26
C PRO A 810 -7.28 -26.92 29.61
N TRP A 811 -6.10 -26.32 29.48
CA TRP A 811 -4.91 -26.93 28.89
C TRP A 811 -3.68 -26.69 29.78
N GLU A 812 -2.70 -27.57 29.65
CA GLU A 812 -1.44 -27.47 30.37
C GLU A 812 -0.56 -26.33 29.84
N GLN A 813 0.26 -25.73 30.72
CA GLN A 813 1.04 -24.53 30.40
C GLN A 813 2.55 -24.68 30.70
N PRO A 814 3.28 -25.49 29.90
CA PRO A 814 4.73 -25.56 29.99
C PRO A 814 5.37 -24.19 29.79
N LYS A 815 6.32 -23.80 30.66
CA LYS A 815 6.86 -22.42 30.70
C LYS A 815 7.87 -22.10 29.58
N THR A 816 8.48 -23.12 28.97
CA THR A 816 9.51 -22.96 27.93
C THR A 816 9.25 -23.92 26.77
N ASN A 817 9.85 -23.65 25.61
CA ASN A 817 9.75 -24.55 24.45
C ASN A 817 10.32 -25.94 24.75
N ASN A 818 11.45 -26.03 25.48
CA ASN A 818 12.00 -27.31 25.92
C ASN A 818 11.06 -28.08 26.86
N ALA A 819 10.36 -27.37 27.76
CA ALA A 819 9.36 -28.01 28.63
C ALA A 819 8.15 -28.49 27.82
N LEU A 820 7.75 -27.76 26.76
CA LEU A 820 6.69 -28.17 25.86
C LEU A 820 7.09 -29.40 25.03
N ALA A 821 8.30 -29.44 24.49
CA ALA A 821 8.83 -30.59 23.77
C ALA A 821 8.89 -31.83 24.68
N LYS A 822 9.37 -31.67 25.92
CA LYS A 822 9.34 -32.74 26.92
C LYS A 822 7.92 -33.22 27.22
N TRP A 823 6.97 -32.30 27.40
CA TRP A 823 5.56 -32.65 27.62
C TRP A 823 5.00 -33.49 26.46
N ARG A 824 5.34 -33.16 25.21
CA ARG A 824 4.93 -33.95 24.03
C ARG A 824 5.50 -35.36 24.07
N ALA A 825 6.78 -35.51 24.37
CA ALA A 825 7.44 -36.81 24.47
C ALA A 825 6.87 -37.70 25.59
N GLU A 826 6.20 -37.11 26.60
CA GLU A 826 5.50 -37.84 27.65
C GLU A 826 4.08 -38.31 27.23
N HIS A 827 3.57 -37.83 26.09
CA HIS A 827 2.22 -38.13 25.56
C HIS A 827 2.30 -38.87 24.21
N ASN A 828 2.37 -40.21 24.28
CA ASN A 828 2.50 -41.08 23.10
C ASN A 828 1.22 -41.25 22.28
N ASP A 829 0.07 -40.83 22.82
CA ASP A 829 -1.22 -40.83 22.11
C ASP A 829 -1.43 -39.49 21.38
N GLY A 830 -2.49 -39.41 20.55
CA GLY A 830 -2.86 -38.17 19.88
C GLY A 830 -3.03 -37.00 20.87
N HIS A 831 -2.39 -35.88 20.58
CA HIS A 831 -2.38 -34.70 21.44
C HIS A 831 -2.42 -33.39 20.64
N LEU A 832 -2.81 -32.32 21.33
CA LEU A 832 -2.97 -30.98 20.77
C LEU A 832 -1.98 -29.99 21.40
N VAL A 833 -1.24 -29.26 20.57
CA VAL A 833 -0.36 -28.18 21.03
C VAL A 833 -0.72 -26.86 20.36
N GLY A 834 -0.88 -25.81 21.16
CA GLY A 834 -1.08 -24.44 20.68
C GLY A 834 0.16 -23.57 20.87
N GLY A 835 0.47 -22.73 19.89
CA GLY A 835 1.59 -21.79 19.94
C GLY A 835 1.50 -20.73 18.85
N THR A 836 2.33 -19.70 18.91
CA THR A 836 2.52 -18.77 17.78
C THR A 836 3.58 -19.32 16.83
N ALA A 837 3.82 -18.68 15.68
CA ALA A 837 4.90 -19.05 14.75
C ALA A 837 6.26 -19.26 15.44
N TRP A 838 6.63 -18.41 16.41
CA TRP A 838 7.86 -18.57 17.21
C TRP A 838 7.96 -19.90 17.98
N THR A 839 6.84 -20.48 18.39
CA THR A 839 6.84 -21.78 19.09
C THR A 839 7.18 -22.89 18.11
N PHE A 840 6.54 -22.89 16.94
CA PHE A 840 6.66 -23.95 15.95
C PHE A 840 7.93 -23.84 15.09
N ALA A 841 8.49 -22.64 14.93
CA ALA A 841 9.81 -22.45 14.32
C ALA A 841 10.98 -22.83 15.25
N ASN A 842 10.74 -23.01 16.55
CA ASN A 842 11.80 -23.30 17.51
C ASN A 842 12.36 -24.72 17.32
N ALA A 843 13.69 -24.85 17.27
CA ALA A 843 14.39 -26.11 17.02
C ALA A 843 13.93 -27.26 17.95
N ALA A 844 13.75 -27.01 19.25
CA ALA A 844 13.32 -28.05 20.20
C ALA A 844 11.91 -28.58 19.94
N VAL A 845 11.02 -27.79 19.32
CA VAL A 845 9.68 -28.23 18.95
C VAL A 845 9.69 -28.93 17.58
N ARG A 846 10.57 -28.49 16.66
CA ARG A 846 10.72 -29.06 15.31
C ARG A 846 11.35 -30.45 15.29
N GLU A 847 12.13 -30.81 16.32
CA GLU A 847 12.81 -32.12 16.43
C GLU A 847 11.85 -33.30 16.23
N GLU A 848 10.61 -33.16 16.69
CA GLU A 848 9.53 -34.12 16.45
C GLU A 848 8.38 -33.45 15.68
N PRO A 849 8.31 -33.60 14.35
CA PRO A 849 7.25 -33.00 13.55
C PRO A 849 5.85 -33.54 13.91
N PHE A 850 4.86 -32.65 13.95
CA PHE A 850 3.45 -33.00 14.10
C PHE A 850 2.93 -33.71 12.84
N ASP A 851 1.91 -34.57 12.99
CA ASP A 851 1.27 -35.17 11.82
C ASP A 851 0.49 -34.14 11.01
N VAL A 852 -0.13 -33.16 11.70
CA VAL A 852 -0.86 -32.04 11.10
C VAL A 852 -0.59 -30.75 11.87
N LEU A 853 -0.28 -29.66 11.16
CA LEU A 853 -0.29 -28.30 11.69
C LEU A 853 -1.45 -27.51 11.07
N VAL A 854 -2.33 -26.98 11.91
CA VAL A 854 -3.40 -26.07 11.50
C VAL A 854 -2.93 -24.63 11.68
N ILE A 855 -2.94 -23.85 10.60
CA ILE A 855 -2.66 -22.42 10.60
C ILE A 855 -4.01 -21.69 10.51
N ASP A 856 -4.46 -21.09 11.60
CA ASP A 856 -5.67 -20.26 11.63
C ASP A 856 -5.34 -18.79 11.31
N GLU A 857 -6.28 -18.08 10.70
CA GLU A 857 -6.10 -16.75 10.10
C GLU A 857 -5.00 -16.72 9.01
N ALA A 858 -4.90 -17.80 8.21
CA ALA A 858 -3.90 -17.96 7.15
C ALA A 858 -3.97 -16.89 6.04
N GLY A 859 -5.06 -16.13 5.95
CA GLY A 859 -5.18 -14.95 5.07
C GLY A 859 -4.33 -13.76 5.50
N GLN A 860 -3.88 -13.73 6.76
CA GLN A 860 -2.97 -12.72 7.32
C GLN A 860 -1.61 -13.31 7.74
N PHE A 861 -1.47 -14.64 7.69
CA PHE A 861 -0.26 -15.32 8.11
C PHE A 861 0.76 -15.27 6.98
N ALA A 862 1.93 -14.68 7.22
CA ALA A 862 2.94 -14.49 6.19
C ALA A 862 3.33 -15.80 5.51
N LEU A 863 3.52 -15.79 4.19
CA LEU A 863 4.00 -16.95 3.47
C LEU A 863 5.33 -17.43 4.08
N ALA A 864 6.28 -16.53 4.33
CA ALA A 864 7.54 -16.85 4.99
C ALA A 864 7.36 -17.45 6.41
N ASP A 865 6.35 -17.02 7.17
CA ASP A 865 6.02 -17.64 8.46
C ASP A 865 5.43 -19.04 8.27
N ALA A 866 4.59 -19.26 7.24
CA ALA A 866 4.06 -20.57 6.90
C ALA A 866 5.16 -21.55 6.48
N LEU A 867 6.13 -21.09 5.68
CA LEU A 867 7.32 -21.86 5.33
C LEU A 867 8.13 -22.23 6.59
N ALA A 868 8.37 -21.27 7.49
CA ALA A 868 9.10 -21.50 8.73
C ALA A 868 8.44 -22.57 9.61
N VAL A 869 7.12 -22.49 9.81
CA VAL A 869 6.40 -23.47 10.65
C VAL A 869 6.13 -24.79 9.92
N SER A 870 6.18 -24.83 8.58
CA SER A 870 6.00 -26.09 7.84
C SER A 870 7.06 -27.13 8.19
N MET A 871 8.26 -26.71 8.58
CA MET A 871 9.34 -27.59 9.07
C MET A 871 8.99 -28.33 10.37
N CYS A 872 7.92 -27.96 11.07
CA CYS A 872 7.48 -28.65 12.28
C CYS A 872 6.33 -29.65 12.02
N ALA A 873 5.96 -29.93 10.78
CA ALA A 873 4.80 -30.75 10.47
C ALA A 873 4.94 -31.58 9.20
N LYS A 874 4.27 -32.73 9.16
CA LYS A 874 4.16 -33.56 7.96
C LYS A 874 3.13 -32.99 6.99
N ASN A 875 1.98 -32.52 7.49
CA ASN A 875 0.93 -31.90 6.68
C ASN A 875 0.53 -30.54 7.28
N VAL A 876 0.11 -29.61 6.41
CA VAL A 876 -0.34 -28.27 6.82
C VAL A 876 -1.77 -28.02 6.35
N VAL A 877 -2.62 -27.50 7.24
CA VAL A 877 -3.98 -27.06 6.90
C VAL A 877 -4.09 -25.56 7.11
N LEU A 878 -4.35 -24.82 6.04
CA LEU A 878 -4.51 -23.37 6.06
C LEU A 878 -5.99 -23.03 6.21
N LEU A 879 -6.36 -22.36 7.30
CA LEU A 879 -7.72 -21.86 7.55
C LEU A 879 -7.66 -20.34 7.62
N GLY A 880 -8.42 -19.65 6.78
CA GLY A 880 -8.38 -18.19 6.77
C GLY A 880 -9.26 -17.59 5.70
N ASP A 881 -9.03 -16.31 5.42
CA ASP A 881 -9.73 -15.62 4.35
C ASP A 881 -8.91 -14.42 3.87
N PRO A 882 -8.32 -14.45 2.66
CA PRO A 882 -7.52 -13.34 2.16
C PRO A 882 -8.38 -12.13 1.77
N GLN A 883 -9.71 -12.30 1.66
CA GLN A 883 -10.65 -11.21 1.40
C GLN A 883 -10.99 -10.39 2.66
N GLN A 884 -10.50 -10.79 3.83
CA GLN A 884 -10.49 -9.96 5.04
C GLN A 884 -9.19 -9.14 5.11
N LEU A 885 -8.91 -8.48 6.24
CA LEU A 885 -7.73 -7.60 6.37
C LEU A 885 -6.47 -8.30 5.84
N PRO A 886 -5.71 -7.66 4.93
CA PRO A 886 -4.49 -8.24 4.40
C PRO A 886 -3.42 -8.34 5.48
N GLN A 887 -2.39 -9.13 5.19
CA GLN A 887 -1.17 -9.12 5.99
C GLN A 887 -0.56 -7.71 6.00
N VAL A 888 -0.10 -7.29 7.17
CA VAL A 888 0.69 -6.06 7.30
C VAL A 888 2.13 -6.39 6.95
N VAL A 889 2.61 -5.87 5.83
CA VAL A 889 4.00 -5.95 5.37
C VAL A 889 4.64 -4.59 5.64
N GLN A 890 5.81 -4.57 6.26
CA GLN A 890 6.54 -3.34 6.59
C GLN A 890 7.76 -3.18 5.69
N GLY A 891 8.45 -4.28 5.38
CA GLY A 891 9.62 -4.34 4.53
C GLY A 891 9.28 -4.40 3.04
N THR A 892 10.30 -4.20 2.21
CA THR A 892 10.23 -4.48 0.78
C THR A 892 10.76 -5.89 0.56
N HIS A 893 10.07 -6.68 -0.28
CA HIS A 893 10.41 -8.07 -0.56
C HIS A 893 10.42 -8.31 -2.07
N PRO A 894 11.19 -9.30 -2.56
CA PRO A 894 11.03 -9.76 -3.95
C PRO A 894 9.60 -10.29 -4.17
N ALA A 895 9.11 -10.13 -5.39
CA ALA A 895 7.70 -10.38 -5.74
C ALA A 895 7.20 -11.75 -5.28
N GLY A 896 6.01 -11.75 -4.67
CA GLY A 896 5.32 -12.92 -4.14
C GLY A 896 5.67 -13.27 -2.69
N ALA A 897 6.84 -12.88 -2.17
CA ALA A 897 7.24 -13.20 -0.79
C ALA A 897 6.46 -12.40 0.26
N GLU A 898 5.91 -11.24 -0.14
CA GLU A 898 5.02 -10.38 0.64
C GLU A 898 3.60 -10.93 0.82
N ALA A 899 3.24 -12.00 0.10
CA ALA A 899 1.91 -12.59 0.18
C ALA A 899 1.67 -13.29 1.53
N SER A 900 0.40 -13.36 1.93
CA SER A 900 -0.01 -14.30 2.97
C SER A 900 -0.06 -15.72 2.40
N ALA A 901 0.05 -16.74 3.25
CA ALA A 901 0.06 -18.13 2.83
C ALA A 901 -1.18 -18.52 2.02
N LEU A 902 -2.36 -18.04 2.44
CA LEU A 902 -3.60 -18.29 1.71
C LEU A 902 -3.77 -17.37 0.49
N GLY A 903 -3.24 -16.14 0.55
CA GLY A 903 -3.20 -15.22 -0.59
C GLY A 903 -2.36 -15.78 -1.74
N HIS A 904 -1.19 -16.35 -1.45
CA HIS A 904 -0.33 -17.03 -2.43
C HIS A 904 -1.06 -18.15 -3.17
N LEU A 905 -1.81 -18.99 -2.45
CA LEU A 905 -2.56 -20.09 -3.05
C LEU A 905 -3.72 -19.60 -3.91
N ILE A 906 -4.42 -18.55 -3.51
CA ILE A 906 -5.59 -18.03 -4.24
C ILE A 906 -5.15 -17.21 -5.47
N GLY A 907 -4.09 -16.42 -5.37
CA GLY A 907 -3.68 -15.47 -6.41
C GLY A 907 -4.73 -14.36 -6.59
N ASP A 908 -5.09 -14.06 -7.83
CA ASP A 908 -6.02 -12.97 -8.17
C ASP A 908 -7.50 -13.34 -8.08
N ALA A 909 -7.83 -14.59 -7.70
CA ALA A 909 -9.22 -15.03 -7.60
C ALA A 909 -9.92 -14.49 -6.35
N ASP A 910 -11.22 -14.19 -6.43
CA ASP A 910 -12.02 -13.77 -5.27
C ASP A 910 -12.20 -14.91 -4.25
N ILE A 911 -12.30 -16.14 -4.77
CA ILE A 911 -12.56 -17.35 -3.99
C ILE A 911 -11.54 -18.46 -4.29
N MET A 912 -11.41 -19.40 -3.36
CA MET A 912 -10.54 -20.57 -3.48
C MET A 912 -10.89 -21.39 -4.73
N PRO A 913 -9.94 -21.57 -5.67
CA PRO A 913 -10.14 -22.48 -6.79
C PRO A 913 -10.34 -23.93 -6.30
N PRO A 914 -11.32 -24.67 -6.85
CA PRO A 914 -11.71 -25.99 -6.35
C PRO A 914 -10.60 -27.05 -6.47
N GLU A 915 -9.63 -26.86 -7.36
CA GLU A 915 -8.45 -27.70 -7.52
C GLU A 915 -7.36 -27.44 -6.46
N LEU A 916 -7.42 -26.32 -5.74
CA LEU A 916 -6.43 -25.91 -4.72
C LEU A 916 -6.93 -26.07 -3.29
N GLY A 917 -8.25 -26.12 -3.08
CA GLY A 917 -8.85 -26.22 -1.76
C GLY A 917 -10.36 -26.04 -1.73
N TYR A 918 -10.87 -25.62 -0.57
CA TYR A 918 -12.31 -25.48 -0.33
C TYR A 918 -12.73 -24.06 0.01
N PHE A 919 -13.87 -23.61 -0.50
CA PHE A 919 -14.56 -22.37 -0.13
C PHE A 919 -15.81 -22.70 0.72
N LEU A 920 -15.92 -22.10 1.91
CA LEU A 920 -17.11 -22.25 2.76
C LEU A 920 -18.16 -21.20 2.38
N ASP A 921 -19.11 -21.59 1.55
CA ASP A 921 -20.10 -20.72 0.90
C ASP A 921 -21.28 -20.27 1.79
N GLN A 922 -21.39 -20.76 3.03
CA GLN A 922 -22.50 -20.43 3.93
C GLN A 922 -22.08 -19.73 5.22
N THR A 923 -22.58 -18.51 5.45
CA THR A 923 -22.42 -17.78 6.72
C THR A 923 -23.60 -18.00 7.68
N ARG A 924 -23.32 -18.23 8.95
CA ARG A 924 -24.33 -18.28 10.04
C ARG A 924 -24.47 -16.96 10.79
N ARG A 925 -23.78 -15.92 10.33
CA ARG A 925 -23.76 -14.59 10.97
C ARG A 925 -24.69 -13.60 10.28
N MET A 926 -24.48 -13.33 9.00
CA MET A 926 -25.15 -12.22 8.33
C MET A 926 -26.56 -12.63 7.89
N HIS A 927 -27.56 -11.80 8.20
CA HIS A 927 -28.88 -11.87 7.57
C HIS A 927 -28.75 -11.74 6.04
N PRO A 928 -29.61 -12.37 5.21
CA PRO A 928 -29.51 -12.32 3.74
C PRO A 928 -29.32 -10.92 3.14
N ALA A 929 -30.07 -9.93 3.64
CA ALA A 929 -29.99 -8.54 3.19
C ALA A 929 -28.67 -7.81 3.57
N VAL A 930 -27.90 -8.33 4.53
CA VAL A 930 -26.55 -7.86 4.86
C VAL A 930 -25.51 -8.66 4.07
N CYS A 931 -25.72 -9.98 3.94
CA CYS A 931 -24.80 -10.89 3.27
C CYS A 931 -24.68 -10.59 1.77
N ALA A 932 -25.78 -10.31 1.08
CA ALA A 932 -25.80 -10.12 -0.36
C ALA A 932 -24.85 -9.00 -0.87
N PRO A 933 -24.88 -7.75 -0.34
CA PRO A 933 -23.95 -6.71 -0.78
C PRO A 933 -22.49 -7.03 -0.41
N VAL A 934 -22.23 -7.58 0.78
CA VAL A 934 -20.88 -8.01 1.19
C VAL A 934 -20.35 -9.13 0.28
N SER A 935 -21.21 -10.07 -0.10
CA SER A 935 -20.87 -11.17 -0.98
C SER A 935 -20.51 -10.72 -2.39
N ARG A 936 -21.24 -9.75 -2.95
CA ARG A 936 -20.89 -9.16 -4.24
C ARG A 936 -19.57 -8.39 -4.19
N LEU A 937 -19.31 -7.67 -3.10
CA LEU A 937 -18.10 -6.87 -2.93
C LEU A 937 -16.82 -7.73 -2.83
N SER A 938 -16.90 -8.89 -2.19
CA SER A 938 -15.69 -9.62 -1.75
C SER A 938 -15.65 -11.12 -2.08
N TYR A 939 -16.75 -11.71 -2.55
CA TYR A 939 -16.87 -13.16 -2.75
C TYR A 939 -17.63 -13.51 -4.03
N ALA A 940 -17.56 -12.66 -5.05
CA ALA A 940 -18.24 -12.81 -6.34
C ALA A 940 -19.75 -13.13 -6.28
N GLY A 941 -20.43 -12.85 -5.16
CA GLY A 941 -21.84 -13.20 -4.95
C GLY A 941 -22.11 -14.65 -4.50
N LEU A 942 -21.07 -15.43 -4.22
CA LEU A 942 -21.14 -16.86 -3.88
C LEU A 942 -21.24 -17.16 -2.37
N LEU A 943 -21.27 -16.13 -1.52
CA LEU A 943 -21.48 -16.28 -0.07
C LEU A 943 -22.96 -16.10 0.25
N HIS A 944 -23.55 -17.10 0.90
CA HIS A 944 -24.97 -17.17 1.22
C HIS A 944 -25.23 -17.25 2.72
N SER A 945 -26.35 -16.71 3.16
CA SER A 945 -26.79 -16.87 4.55
C SER A 945 -27.38 -18.26 4.78
N HIS A 946 -26.86 -18.95 5.79
CA HIS A 946 -27.49 -20.15 6.33
C HIS A 946 -28.88 -19.79 6.91
N PRO A 947 -29.90 -20.67 6.84
CA PRO A 947 -31.25 -20.37 7.34
C PRO A 947 -31.32 -19.91 8.81
N SER A 948 -30.36 -20.31 9.64
CA SER A 948 -30.25 -19.86 11.04
C SER A 948 -29.84 -18.40 11.22
N ALA A 949 -29.43 -17.70 10.16
CA ALA A 949 -29.01 -16.31 10.22
C ALA A 949 -30.18 -15.32 10.04
N ASP A 950 -31.40 -15.82 9.81
CA ASP A 950 -32.61 -15.01 9.67
C ASP A 950 -33.02 -14.36 11.01
N ARG A 951 -32.44 -13.18 11.27
CA ARG A 951 -32.62 -12.40 12.49
C ARG A 951 -33.03 -10.97 12.15
N SER A 952 -34.04 -10.45 12.84
CA SER A 952 -34.57 -9.10 12.65
C SER A 952 -34.60 -8.27 13.93
N VAL A 953 -34.59 -6.94 13.76
CA VAL A 953 -34.87 -5.96 14.80
C VAL A 953 -36.31 -5.46 14.59
N ASP A 954 -37.13 -5.47 15.62
CA ASP A 954 -38.55 -5.10 15.50
C ASP A 954 -38.72 -3.64 15.06
N GLY A 955 -39.56 -3.45 14.04
CA GLY A 955 -39.83 -2.14 13.44
C GLY A 955 -38.65 -1.54 12.67
N PHE A 956 -37.67 -2.36 12.27
CA PHE A 956 -36.55 -1.95 11.43
C PHE A 956 -36.12 -3.09 10.49
N ALA A 957 -36.10 -2.85 9.17
CA ALA A 957 -35.74 -3.91 8.22
C ALA A 957 -34.25 -4.27 8.34
N SER A 958 -33.93 -5.57 8.35
CA SER A 958 -32.54 -6.03 8.30
C SER A 958 -31.92 -5.68 6.95
N GLY A 959 -30.65 -5.24 6.94
CA GLY A 959 -29.98 -4.82 5.71
C GLY A 959 -28.83 -3.83 5.97
N LEU A 960 -28.29 -3.31 4.88
CA LEU A 960 -27.30 -2.24 4.87
C LEU A 960 -27.99 -0.88 4.75
N TYR A 961 -27.55 0.10 5.54
CA TYR A 961 -28.05 1.46 5.52
C TYR A 961 -26.92 2.48 5.31
N LEU A 962 -27.24 3.58 4.64
CA LEU A 962 -26.37 4.74 4.43
C LEU A 962 -26.90 5.95 5.21
N ALA A 963 -26.13 6.43 6.18
CA ALA A 963 -26.36 7.70 6.87
C ALA A 963 -25.40 8.76 6.31
N SER A 964 -25.86 9.53 5.32
CA SER A 964 -25.06 10.59 4.71
C SER A 964 -24.95 11.81 5.62
N VAL A 965 -23.72 12.29 5.84
CA VAL A 965 -23.44 13.46 6.70
C VAL A 965 -22.59 14.46 5.93
N GLU A 966 -23.11 15.67 5.69
CA GLU A 966 -22.34 16.73 5.04
C GLU A 966 -21.30 17.32 6.00
N HIS A 967 -20.02 17.20 5.66
CA HIS A 967 -18.92 17.89 6.33
C HIS A 967 -17.75 18.10 5.37
N ARG A 968 -16.81 18.99 5.72
CA ARG A 968 -15.66 19.37 4.88
C ARG A 968 -14.39 19.44 5.72
N GLY A 969 -13.27 18.99 5.17
CA GLY A 969 -11.93 19.14 5.78
C GLY A 969 -11.59 18.19 6.93
N ASN A 970 -12.52 17.35 7.38
CA ASN A 970 -12.24 16.27 8.33
C ASN A 970 -11.35 15.20 7.68
N THR A 971 -10.25 14.82 8.36
CA THR A 971 -9.26 13.84 7.90
C THR A 971 -9.30 12.56 8.75
N THR A 972 -8.98 12.66 10.06
CA THR A 972 -8.92 11.52 10.99
C THR A 972 -9.89 11.64 12.16
N ARG A 973 -10.69 12.71 12.17
CA ARG A 973 -11.72 13.03 13.18
C ARG A 973 -12.89 13.77 12.52
N SER A 974 -14.12 13.38 12.84
CA SER A 974 -15.36 14.02 12.42
C SER A 974 -16.37 14.02 13.58
N ILE A 975 -16.67 15.21 14.10
CA ILE A 975 -17.64 15.39 15.20
C ILE A 975 -19.06 15.19 14.66
N GLU A 976 -19.29 15.60 13.42
CA GLU A 976 -20.54 15.46 12.69
C GLU A 976 -20.92 13.99 12.52
N GLU A 977 -19.99 13.15 12.07
CA GLU A 977 -20.24 11.71 11.98
C GLU A 977 -20.40 11.08 13.38
N ALA A 978 -19.65 11.53 14.39
CA ALA A 978 -19.82 11.02 15.75
C ALA A 978 -21.21 11.31 16.33
N ALA A 979 -21.77 12.50 16.06
CA ALA A 979 -23.14 12.84 16.40
C ALA A 979 -24.16 11.95 15.67
N GLN A 980 -23.93 11.67 14.38
CA GLN A 980 -24.79 10.78 13.60
C GLN A 980 -24.74 9.33 14.13
N VAL A 981 -23.57 8.83 14.52
CA VAL A 981 -23.42 7.51 15.15
C VAL A 981 -24.25 7.43 16.43
N MET A 982 -24.19 8.46 17.28
CA MET A 982 -24.99 8.53 18.50
C MET A 982 -26.49 8.51 18.18
N SER A 983 -26.94 9.30 17.20
CA SER A 983 -28.35 9.30 16.76
C SER A 983 -28.82 7.92 16.30
N VAL A 984 -28.00 7.22 15.52
CA VAL A 984 -28.29 5.86 15.04
C VAL A 984 -28.46 4.88 16.21
N ILE A 985 -27.56 4.93 17.20
CA ILE A 985 -27.62 4.06 18.38
C ILE A 985 -28.87 4.39 19.20
N ALA A 986 -29.14 5.67 19.47
CA ALA A 986 -30.31 6.10 20.22
C ALA A 986 -31.64 5.64 19.59
N ASP A 987 -31.74 5.66 18.25
CA ASP A 987 -32.95 5.24 17.51
C ASP A 987 -33.23 3.73 17.57
N LEU A 988 -32.18 2.91 17.71
CA LEU A 988 -32.26 1.46 17.76
C LEU A 988 -32.24 0.90 19.19
N HIS A 989 -31.68 1.64 20.14
CA HIS A 989 -31.56 1.21 21.53
C HIS A 989 -32.94 0.91 22.13
N GLY A 990 -33.06 -0.20 22.86
CA GLY A 990 -34.31 -0.65 23.47
C GLY A 990 -35.32 -1.31 22.52
N ARG A 991 -35.10 -1.30 21.20
CA ARG A 991 -35.93 -2.08 20.26
C ARG A 991 -35.74 -3.58 20.48
N THR A 992 -36.77 -4.36 20.17
CA THR A 992 -36.74 -5.81 20.37
C THR A 992 -35.91 -6.50 19.28
N TRP A 993 -35.00 -7.38 19.68
CA TRP A 993 -34.23 -8.28 18.85
C TRP A 993 -34.32 -9.68 19.44
N GLN A 994 -34.84 -10.63 18.68
CA GLN A 994 -35.01 -12.03 19.13
C GLN A 994 -35.73 -12.15 20.50
N GLY A 995 -36.78 -11.35 20.72
CA GLY A 995 -37.59 -11.40 21.94
C GLY A 995 -37.03 -10.67 23.16
N ARG A 996 -35.88 -9.97 23.06
CA ARG A 996 -35.33 -9.12 24.13
C ARG A 996 -34.98 -7.71 23.61
N PRO A 997 -34.93 -6.67 24.45
CA PRO A 997 -34.47 -5.35 24.02
C PRO A 997 -32.98 -5.36 23.65
N LEU A 998 -32.61 -4.52 22.68
CA LEU A 998 -31.22 -4.17 22.37
C LEU A 998 -30.64 -3.28 23.48
N THR A 999 -29.41 -3.59 23.87
CA THR A 999 -28.61 -2.90 24.90
C THR A 999 -27.27 -2.48 24.32
N ASP A 1000 -26.48 -1.70 25.06
CA ASP A 1000 -25.13 -1.27 24.66
C ASP A 1000 -24.23 -2.40 24.11
N ALA A 1001 -24.30 -3.59 24.72
CA ALA A 1001 -23.52 -4.76 24.30
C ALA A 1001 -23.86 -5.26 22.87
N ASP A 1002 -25.04 -4.91 22.36
CA ASP A 1002 -25.55 -5.31 21.04
C ASP A 1002 -25.14 -4.37 19.91
N PHE A 1003 -24.44 -3.28 20.25
CA PHE A 1003 -23.88 -2.34 19.29
C PHE A 1003 -22.37 -2.49 19.20
N LEU A 1004 -21.87 -2.33 17.99
CA LEU A 1004 -20.45 -2.26 17.70
C LEU A 1004 -20.21 -1.12 16.70
N VAL A 1005 -19.32 -0.20 17.06
CA VAL A 1005 -18.95 0.93 16.19
C VAL A 1005 -17.53 0.78 15.69
N VAL A 1006 -17.38 0.76 14.38
CA VAL A 1006 -16.11 0.67 13.68
C VAL A 1006 -15.72 2.05 13.15
N ALA A 1007 -14.51 2.49 13.46
CA ALA A 1007 -13.91 3.69 12.89
C ALA A 1007 -12.54 3.39 12.26
N PRO A 1008 -12.17 4.00 11.13
CA PRO A 1008 -10.88 3.78 10.47
C PRO A 1008 -9.69 4.33 11.28
N TYR A 1009 -9.93 5.35 12.12
CA TYR A 1009 -8.88 6.04 12.87
C TYR A 1009 -9.12 5.95 14.38
N ASN A 1010 -8.04 5.75 15.15
CA ASN A 1010 -8.10 5.72 16.61
C ASN A 1010 -8.66 7.03 17.20
N LEU A 1011 -8.35 8.18 16.58
CA LEU A 1011 -8.86 9.48 17.03
C LEU A 1011 -10.38 9.59 16.86
N GLN A 1012 -10.92 9.12 15.73
CA GLN A 1012 -12.37 9.02 15.56
C GLN A 1012 -13.00 8.05 16.54
N ALA A 1013 -12.40 6.87 16.75
CA ALA A 1013 -12.91 5.89 17.72
C ALA A 1013 -13.05 6.53 19.11
N ARG A 1014 -12.04 7.26 19.58
CA ARG A 1014 -12.09 7.99 20.86
C ARG A 1014 -13.16 9.08 20.86
N THR A 1015 -13.28 9.85 19.77
CA THR A 1015 -14.30 10.91 19.62
C THR A 1015 -15.71 10.35 19.75
N VAL A 1016 -15.99 9.22 19.08
CA VAL A 1016 -17.27 8.52 19.17
C VAL A 1016 -17.50 7.96 20.57
N THR A 1017 -16.49 7.34 21.20
CA THR A 1017 -16.60 6.82 22.58
C THR A 1017 -17.04 7.91 23.55
N HIS A 1018 -16.45 9.11 23.46
CA HIS A 1018 -16.84 10.23 24.32
C HIS A 1018 -18.28 10.69 24.04
N ALA A 1019 -18.64 10.88 22.77
CA ALA A 1019 -19.99 11.29 22.38
C ALA A 1019 -21.06 10.30 22.87
N LEU A 1020 -20.77 8.99 22.85
CA LEU A 1020 -21.66 7.96 23.37
C LEU A 1020 -21.71 7.95 24.90
N ALA A 1021 -20.58 8.09 25.58
CA ALA A 1021 -20.54 8.16 27.04
C ALA A 1021 -21.33 9.36 27.58
N ASP A 1022 -21.18 10.53 26.96
CA ASP A 1022 -21.92 11.74 27.32
C ASP A 1022 -23.44 11.59 27.08
N ALA A 1023 -23.83 10.77 26.10
CA ALA A 1023 -25.22 10.44 25.81
C ALA A 1023 -25.80 9.28 26.64
N GLY A 1024 -24.99 8.66 27.52
CA GLY A 1024 -25.42 7.56 28.39
C GLY A 1024 -25.25 6.14 27.82
N PHE A 1025 -24.51 5.99 26.72
CA PHE A 1025 -24.23 4.71 26.04
C PHE A 1025 -22.75 4.28 26.21
N GLY A 1026 -22.22 4.41 27.43
CA GLY A 1026 -20.79 4.24 27.71
C GLY A 1026 -20.26 2.81 27.54
N ASP A 1027 -21.13 1.81 27.50
CA ASP A 1027 -20.74 0.39 27.36
C ASP A 1027 -20.72 -0.09 25.90
N VAL A 1028 -21.07 0.78 24.94
CA VAL A 1028 -21.00 0.46 23.51
C VAL A 1028 -19.55 0.21 23.09
N ARG A 1029 -19.33 -0.87 22.35
CA ARG A 1029 -17.99 -1.25 21.88
C ARG A 1029 -17.57 -0.39 20.69
N VAL A 1030 -16.55 0.46 20.86
CA VAL A 1030 -15.99 1.34 19.81
C VAL A 1030 -14.50 1.04 19.59
N GLY A 1031 -14.06 1.03 18.33
CA GLY A 1031 -12.68 0.71 17.98
C GLY A 1031 -12.41 0.66 16.47
N THR A 1032 -11.15 0.36 16.12
CA THR A 1032 -10.75 0.17 14.73
C THR A 1032 -11.13 -1.21 14.19
N VAL A 1033 -11.14 -1.34 12.87
CA VAL A 1033 -11.43 -2.60 12.15
C VAL A 1033 -10.60 -3.75 12.70
N ASP A 1034 -9.31 -3.51 12.96
CA ASP A 1034 -8.33 -4.49 13.45
C ASP A 1034 -8.70 -5.04 14.85
N ARG A 1035 -9.30 -4.21 15.72
CA ARG A 1035 -9.70 -4.60 17.10
C ARG A 1035 -10.89 -5.56 17.12
N PHE A 1036 -11.73 -5.52 16.09
CA PHE A 1036 -12.99 -6.27 16.02
C PHE A 1036 -12.91 -7.52 15.15
N GLN A 1037 -11.72 -7.98 14.79
CA GLN A 1037 -11.59 -9.26 14.09
C GLN A 1037 -12.19 -10.41 14.92
N GLY A 1038 -13.04 -11.22 14.27
CA GLY A 1038 -13.74 -12.34 14.92
C GLY A 1038 -14.93 -11.96 15.81
N GLN A 1039 -15.17 -10.68 16.09
CA GLN A 1039 -16.34 -10.24 16.88
C GLN A 1039 -17.60 -10.12 16.01
N GLU A 1040 -18.76 -9.95 16.64
CA GLU A 1040 -20.04 -9.71 15.98
C GLU A 1040 -21.02 -8.98 16.90
N ALA A 1041 -22.04 -8.38 16.31
CA ALA A 1041 -23.11 -7.67 17.01
C ALA A 1041 -24.42 -7.68 16.19
N PRO A 1042 -25.59 -7.65 16.83
CA PRO A 1042 -26.87 -7.40 16.14
C PRO A 1042 -26.84 -6.20 15.20
N VAL A 1043 -26.28 -5.09 15.68
CA VAL A 1043 -26.17 -3.82 14.95
C VAL A 1043 -24.71 -3.38 14.88
N VAL A 1044 -24.24 -3.03 13.69
CA VAL A 1044 -22.92 -2.44 13.48
C VAL A 1044 -23.02 -1.10 12.78
N VAL A 1045 -22.31 -0.11 13.30
CA VAL A 1045 -22.20 1.23 12.70
C VAL A 1045 -20.75 1.45 12.28
N THR A 1046 -20.51 1.80 11.02
CA THR A 1046 -19.18 2.11 10.48
C THR A 1046 -19.14 3.58 10.10
N THR A 1047 -18.24 4.37 10.71
CA THR A 1047 -18.01 5.79 10.39
C THR A 1047 -16.81 5.91 9.46
N MET A 1048 -16.94 6.63 8.34
CA MET A 1048 -15.86 6.80 7.36
C MET A 1048 -14.91 7.94 7.71
N THR A 1049 -15.34 8.86 8.58
CA THR A 1049 -14.58 9.99 9.15
C THR A 1049 -14.17 11.08 8.17
N SER A 1050 -13.54 10.70 7.06
CA SER A 1050 -12.92 11.63 6.13
C SER A 1050 -13.96 12.30 5.24
N SER A 1051 -13.79 13.60 4.99
CA SER A 1051 -14.75 14.37 4.20
C SER A 1051 -14.67 14.07 2.70
N SER A 1052 -13.45 13.95 2.17
CA SER A 1052 -13.18 13.78 0.76
C SER A 1052 -11.95 12.89 0.52
N ALA A 1053 -11.78 12.42 -0.72
CA ALA A 1053 -10.60 11.64 -1.11
C ALA A 1053 -9.28 12.42 -0.98
N ILE A 1054 -9.32 13.75 -1.19
CA ILE A 1054 -8.15 14.63 -1.09
C ILE A 1054 -7.70 14.77 0.38
N ASP A 1055 -8.63 14.59 1.32
CA ASP A 1055 -8.37 14.66 2.76
C ASP A 1055 -7.82 13.35 3.33
N LEU A 1056 -7.53 12.32 2.52
CA LEU A 1056 -7.09 11.00 2.99
C LEU A 1056 -5.58 10.96 3.25
N PRO A 1057 -5.12 10.90 4.52
CA PRO A 1057 -3.70 10.86 4.84
C PRO A 1057 -3.01 9.55 4.40
N ARG A 1058 -3.79 8.47 4.25
CA ARG A 1058 -3.31 7.13 3.88
C ARG A 1058 -3.80 6.66 2.51
N GLY A 1059 -4.31 7.59 1.69
CA GLY A 1059 -4.86 7.29 0.36
C GLY A 1059 -6.21 6.55 0.38
N LEU A 1060 -6.77 6.34 -0.82
CA LEU A 1060 -8.03 5.63 -1.05
C LEU A 1060 -7.91 4.15 -0.67
N ASP A 1061 -6.75 3.55 -0.92
CA ASP A 1061 -6.47 2.13 -0.69
C ASP A 1061 -6.54 1.74 0.79
N PHE A 1062 -6.34 2.71 1.70
CA PHE A 1062 -6.58 2.49 3.12
C PHE A 1062 -8.07 2.51 3.47
N LEU A 1063 -8.81 3.57 3.11
CA LEU A 1063 -10.17 3.77 3.62
C LEU A 1063 -11.24 2.99 2.85
N LEU A 1064 -11.12 2.92 1.51
CA LEU A 1064 -12.09 2.25 0.63
C LEU A 1064 -11.70 0.80 0.30
N SER A 1065 -10.68 0.25 0.97
CA SER A 1065 -10.27 -1.15 0.84
C SER A 1065 -11.48 -2.09 0.95
N ARG A 1066 -11.68 -2.92 -0.07
CA ARG A 1066 -12.69 -3.99 -0.09
C ARG A 1066 -12.54 -4.88 1.15
N ASN A 1067 -11.31 -5.25 1.51
CA ASN A 1067 -10.99 -6.06 2.68
C ASN A 1067 -11.45 -5.42 4.00
N ARG A 1068 -11.24 -4.11 4.18
CA ARG A 1068 -11.65 -3.39 5.39
C ARG A 1068 -13.16 -3.22 5.47
N LEU A 1069 -13.81 -2.86 4.36
CA LEU A 1069 -15.26 -2.74 4.28
C LEU A 1069 -15.95 -4.08 4.52
N ASN A 1070 -15.44 -5.15 3.92
CA ASN A 1070 -15.88 -6.52 4.18
C ASN A 1070 -15.78 -6.85 5.67
N VAL A 1071 -14.63 -6.61 6.29
CA VAL A 1071 -14.46 -6.87 7.72
C VAL A 1071 -15.40 -6.03 8.56
N ALA A 1072 -15.55 -4.73 8.31
CA ALA A 1072 -16.39 -3.84 9.10
C ALA A 1072 -17.88 -4.24 9.02
N LEU A 1073 -18.41 -4.41 7.80
CA LEU A 1073 -19.84 -4.66 7.57
C LEU A 1073 -20.24 -6.09 7.94
N SER A 1074 -19.36 -7.07 7.73
CA SER A 1074 -19.61 -8.48 8.06
C SER A 1074 -19.59 -8.81 9.56
N ARG A 1075 -19.44 -7.80 10.44
CA ARG A 1075 -19.64 -7.97 11.89
C ARG A 1075 -21.13 -7.90 12.26
N ALA A 1076 -21.99 -7.35 11.38
CA ALA A 1076 -23.41 -7.23 11.62
C ALA A 1076 -24.13 -8.57 11.48
N GLN A 1077 -25.03 -8.86 12.41
CA GLN A 1077 -25.96 -9.99 12.28
C GLN A 1077 -27.24 -9.58 11.55
N SER A 1078 -27.79 -8.39 11.83
CA SER A 1078 -29.08 -7.93 11.29
C SER A 1078 -29.01 -6.58 10.58
N VAL A 1079 -28.37 -5.57 11.19
CA VAL A 1079 -28.32 -4.21 10.65
C VAL A 1079 -26.88 -3.72 10.56
N ALA A 1080 -26.46 -3.31 9.36
CA ALA A 1080 -25.20 -2.62 9.12
C ALA A 1080 -25.49 -1.18 8.70
N VAL A 1081 -24.84 -0.20 9.31
CA VAL A 1081 -24.99 1.22 9.00
C VAL A 1081 -23.64 1.78 8.61
N LEU A 1082 -23.58 2.46 7.47
CA LEU A 1082 -22.41 3.18 6.99
C LEU A 1082 -22.68 4.69 7.09
N VAL A 1083 -21.89 5.39 7.90
CA VAL A 1083 -21.94 6.84 8.06
C VAL A 1083 -20.80 7.42 7.23
N CYS A 1084 -21.12 8.26 6.24
CA CYS A 1084 -20.08 8.86 5.40
C CYS A 1084 -20.49 10.19 4.78
N SER A 1085 -19.49 11.02 4.48
CA SER A 1085 -19.66 12.22 3.64
C SER A 1085 -19.95 11.85 2.17
N PRO A 1086 -20.92 12.51 1.51
CA PRO A 1086 -21.13 12.36 0.07
C PRO A 1086 -19.91 12.74 -0.78
N GLN A 1087 -19.10 13.70 -0.32
CA GLN A 1087 -17.89 14.17 -1.00
C GLN A 1087 -16.76 13.12 -1.00
N LEU A 1088 -16.84 12.09 -0.15
CA LEU A 1088 -15.87 10.99 -0.15
C LEU A 1088 -15.88 10.20 -1.47
N LEU A 1089 -17.00 10.23 -2.19
CA LEU A 1089 -17.19 9.57 -3.48
C LEU A 1089 -16.71 10.40 -4.67
N GLU A 1090 -16.25 11.63 -4.43
CA GLU A 1090 -15.69 12.54 -5.43
C GLU A 1090 -14.17 12.41 -5.45
N ALA A 1091 -13.69 11.19 -5.71
CA ALA A 1091 -12.28 10.85 -5.71
C ALA A 1091 -11.56 11.20 -7.02
N ASP A 1092 -10.31 11.68 -6.90
CA ASP A 1092 -9.38 11.78 -8.03
C ASP A 1092 -8.80 10.38 -8.31
N ILE A 1093 -9.37 9.67 -9.28
CA ILE A 1093 -9.01 8.29 -9.62
C ILE A 1093 -7.82 8.30 -10.57
N ARG A 1094 -6.67 7.79 -10.12
CA ARG A 1094 -5.41 7.79 -10.89
C ARG A 1094 -5.03 6.42 -11.43
N THR A 1095 -5.50 5.35 -10.80
CA THR A 1095 -5.17 3.97 -11.18
C THR A 1095 -6.43 3.12 -11.35
N VAL A 1096 -6.31 2.02 -12.09
CA VAL A 1096 -7.41 1.04 -12.26
C VAL A 1096 -7.81 0.42 -10.92
N GLU A 1097 -6.86 0.24 -10.00
CA GLU A 1097 -7.17 -0.27 -8.67
C GLU A 1097 -7.99 0.75 -7.85
N GLN A 1098 -7.62 2.02 -7.86
CA GLN A 1098 -8.45 3.07 -7.23
C GLN A 1098 -9.85 3.14 -7.86
N MET A 1099 -9.95 2.95 -9.17
CA MET A 1099 -11.22 2.87 -9.88
C MET A 1099 -12.08 1.71 -9.35
N ARG A 1100 -11.45 0.54 -9.14
CA ARG A 1100 -12.07 -0.66 -8.59
C ARG A 1100 -12.52 -0.48 -7.14
N LEU A 1101 -11.77 0.26 -6.31
CA LEU A 1101 -12.15 0.60 -4.93
C LEU A 1101 -13.36 1.53 -4.87
N VAL A 1102 -13.34 2.63 -5.63
CA VAL A 1102 -14.45 3.60 -5.68
C VAL A 1102 -15.70 2.94 -6.26
N SER A 1103 -15.55 2.17 -7.33
CA SER A 1103 -16.65 1.40 -7.92
C SER A 1103 -17.23 0.38 -6.95
N GLY A 1104 -16.39 -0.33 -6.18
CA GLY A 1104 -16.84 -1.25 -5.13
C GLY A 1104 -17.67 -0.55 -4.05
N MET A 1105 -17.22 0.62 -3.58
CA MET A 1105 -17.98 1.47 -2.65
C MET A 1105 -19.32 1.91 -3.25
N LEU A 1106 -19.34 2.38 -4.50
CA LEU A 1106 -20.58 2.77 -5.18
C LEU A 1106 -21.56 1.60 -5.34
N GLY A 1107 -21.05 0.41 -5.66
CA GLY A 1107 -21.85 -0.82 -5.75
C GLY A 1107 -22.47 -1.18 -4.40
N LEU A 1108 -21.69 -1.08 -3.32
CA LEU A 1108 -22.18 -1.28 -1.96
C LEU A 1108 -23.28 -0.27 -1.59
N LEU A 1109 -23.08 1.01 -1.89
CA LEU A 1109 -24.03 2.08 -1.58
C LEU A 1109 -25.33 2.00 -2.38
N ARG A 1110 -25.29 1.49 -3.62
CA ARG A 1110 -26.49 1.27 -4.44
C ARG A 1110 -27.48 0.32 -3.78
N ASP A 1111 -26.98 -0.66 -3.03
CA ASP A 1111 -27.79 -1.64 -2.32
C ASP A 1111 -28.18 -1.20 -0.90
N ALA A 1112 -27.65 -0.05 -0.43
CA ALA A 1112 -27.91 0.47 0.90
C ALA A 1112 -29.22 1.28 0.94
N HIS A 1113 -30.01 1.08 1.99
CA HIS A 1113 -31.17 1.92 2.26
C HIS A 1113 -30.74 3.27 2.83
N PRO A 1114 -31.38 4.40 2.46
CA PRO A 1114 -31.12 5.66 3.13
C PRO A 1114 -31.52 5.55 4.61
N TRP A 1115 -30.69 6.05 5.51
CA TRP A 1115 -31.03 6.13 6.93
C TRP A 1115 -32.23 7.07 7.11
N PRO A 1116 -33.30 6.65 7.79
CA PRO A 1116 -34.49 7.49 7.96
C PRO A 1116 -34.16 8.67 8.89
N ALA A 1117 -34.10 9.89 8.33
CA ALA A 1117 -34.02 11.11 9.12
C ALA A 1117 -35.33 11.29 9.90
N ARG A 1118 -35.24 11.57 11.21
CA ARG A 1118 -36.38 11.93 12.07
C ARG A 1118 -36.30 13.39 12.48
#